data_AF-G3QJG0-F1
#
_entry.id   AF-G3QJG0-F1
#
_cell.length_a   1.000
_cell.length_b   1.000
_cell.length_c   1.000
_cell.angle_alpha   90.00
_cell.angle_beta   90.00
_cell.angle_gamma   90.00
#
_symmetry.space_group_name_H-M   'P 1'
#
loop_
_entity.id
_entity.type
_entity.pdbx_description
1 polymer ?
#
loop_
_entity_poly.entity_id
_entity_poly.type
_entity_poly.pdbx_seq_one_letter_code
_entity_poly.pdbx_strand_id
1 'polypeptide(L)'
;MAKNKEPRPPSYTISIVGLSGTEKDKGNCGVGKSCLCNRFVRSKADEYYPEHTSVLSTIDFGGRVVNNDHFLYWGDIIQNSEDGVECKIHVIEQTEFIDDQTFLPHRSTNLQPYIKRAAASKLQSAEKLMYICTDQLGLEQDFEQKQMPEGKLNVDGFLLCIDVSQGCNRKFDDQLKFVNNLFVQLSKSKKPVIIAATKCDECVDHYLREVQAFASNKKNLLVVETSARFNVNIETCFTALVQMLDKTRSKPKIIPYLDAYKTQRQLVVTATDKFEKLVQTVRDYHATWKTVSNKLKNHPDYEEYINLEGTRKARNTFSKHIEQLKQEHIRKRREEYINTLPRAFNTLLPNLEEIEHLTWSEALKLMEKRADFQLCFVVLEKTPWDETDHIDKINDRRIPFDLLSTLEAEKVYQNHVQHLISEKRRVEMKEKFKKTLEKIQFISPGQPWEEVMCFVMEDEAYKYITEADSKEVYGRHQREIVEKAKEEFQEMLFEHSELFYDLDLNATPSSDKMSEIHTVLSEEPRYKALQKLAPDRESLLLKHIGFVYHPTKETCLSGQNCTDIKVEQLLASSLLQLDHGRLRLYHDSTNIDKVNLFILGKDGLAQELANEIRTQSTDDEYALDGKIYELDLRPVDAKSPYFLSQLWTAAFKPHGCFCVFNSIESLSFIGEFIGKIRTEASQIRKDKYMANLPFTLILANQRDSISKNLPILRHQGQQLANKLQCPFVDVPAGTYPRKFNETQIKQALRGVLESLKHSLDVVSPVPANKDLSEADLRIVMCAMCGDPFSVDLILSPFLDSHSCSAAQAGQNNSLMLDKIIGEKRRRIQITILSYHSSIGVRKDELVHGYILVYSAKRKASMGMLRAFLSEVQDTIPVQLVAVTDSQADFFENEAIKELMTEGEHIATEITAKFTALYSLSQYHRQTEVFTLFFSDVLEKKHTIENSYLSDNTRESTHQSEDVFLPSPRDCFPYNNYPDSDDDTEALPPYSPTGDDVQLLPTPSDRSRYRLDLEGNEYPIHSTPNCHDHERNHKVPPPIKPKPVVPKTNVKKLDPNLLKTIEAGIGKNPRKQTSRVPLAHPEDMDPSDNYAEPIDTIFKQKGYSDEIYVVPDDSQNRIKIRNSFVNNTQGDEENGFSDRTSKSHGERRPSKYKYKSKTLFSKAKSYYRRTHSDASDDEAFTTSKTKRKGRHRGSEEDPLLSPVETWKGGQ
;
A
#
# COMPACT_ATOMS: atom_id res chain seq x y z
N MET A 1 -100.46 41.92 -9.78
CA MET A 1 -99.08 42.09 -9.27
C MET A 1 -98.12 41.51 -10.29
N ALA A 2 -97.19 42.31 -10.83
CA ALA A 2 -96.12 41.79 -11.68
C ALA A 2 -94.91 41.44 -10.80
N LYS A 3 -94.36 40.22 -10.96
CA LYS A 3 -93.04 39.89 -10.39
C LYS A 3 -91.99 40.15 -11.46
N ASN A 4 -90.99 40.99 -11.14
CA ASN A 4 -89.77 41.04 -11.92
C ASN A 4 -89.14 39.65 -11.92
N LYS A 5 -88.91 39.10 -13.12
CA LYS A 5 -87.91 38.04 -13.33
C LYS A 5 -86.63 38.74 -13.71
N GLU A 6 -85.51 38.29 -13.17
CA GLU A 6 -84.19 38.65 -13.70
C GLU A 6 -84.11 38.25 -15.18
N PRO A 7 -83.40 39.05 -16.01
CA PRO A 7 -83.20 38.70 -17.42
C PRO A 7 -82.33 37.44 -17.49
N ARG A 8 -82.95 36.31 -17.83
CA ARG A 8 -82.20 35.07 -18.14
C ARG A 8 -81.25 35.35 -19.31
N PRO A 9 -80.01 34.82 -19.31
CA PRO A 9 -79.09 34.99 -20.43
C PRO A 9 -79.74 34.47 -21.73
N PRO A 10 -79.57 35.17 -22.86
CA PRO A 10 -80.15 34.74 -24.14
C PRO A 10 -79.64 33.36 -24.53
N SER A 11 -80.56 32.51 -25.01
CA SER A 11 -80.31 31.11 -25.32
C SER A 11 -80.56 30.84 -26.79
N TYR A 12 -79.58 30.26 -27.49
CA TYR A 12 -79.63 29.98 -28.93
C TYR A 12 -79.42 28.48 -29.20
N THR A 13 -80.18 27.91 -30.14
CA THR A 13 -79.90 26.54 -30.63
C THR A 13 -79.19 26.60 -31.99
N ILE A 14 -77.98 26.06 -32.07
CA ILE A 14 -77.19 25.98 -33.30
C ILE A 14 -77.22 24.54 -33.84
N SER A 15 -77.61 24.38 -35.10
CA SER A 15 -77.66 23.09 -35.80
C SER A 15 -76.52 22.99 -36.80
N ILE A 16 -75.59 22.08 -36.55
CA ILE A 16 -74.46 21.75 -37.41
C ILE A 16 -74.93 20.75 -38.46
N VAL A 17 -74.71 21.08 -39.73
CA VAL A 17 -75.21 20.36 -40.92
C VAL A 17 -74.08 20.25 -41.96
N GLY A 18 -74.15 19.29 -42.87
CA GLY A 18 -73.13 19.11 -43.91
C GLY A 18 -73.34 17.81 -44.68
N LEU A 19 -72.37 17.38 -45.48
CA LEU A 19 -72.46 16.07 -46.15
C LEU A 19 -72.52 14.93 -45.10
N SER A 20 -73.60 14.15 -45.17
CA SER A 20 -73.89 13.00 -44.31
C SER A 20 -74.69 11.97 -45.13
N GLY A 21 -74.54 10.69 -44.80
CA GLY A 21 -75.12 9.57 -45.54
C GLY A 21 -74.32 8.28 -45.34
N THR A 22 -74.45 7.34 -46.26
CA THR A 22 -73.64 6.11 -46.33
C THR A 22 -72.19 6.43 -46.71
N GLU A 23 -71.27 5.47 -46.62
CA GLU A 23 -69.89 5.63 -47.12
C GLU A 23 -69.83 5.98 -48.61
N LYS A 24 -70.81 5.51 -49.41
CA LYS A 24 -70.95 5.87 -50.82
C LYS A 24 -71.22 7.36 -51.02
N ASP A 25 -71.90 8.01 -50.06
CA ASP A 25 -72.29 9.41 -50.14
C ASP A 25 -71.23 10.35 -49.53
N LYS A 26 -70.65 9.96 -48.38
CA LYS A 26 -69.69 10.80 -47.62
C LYS A 26 -68.21 10.44 -47.85
N GLY A 27 -67.91 9.31 -48.49
CA GLY A 27 -66.58 8.72 -48.54
C GLY A 27 -66.18 8.05 -47.22
N ASN A 28 -64.93 7.63 -47.11
CA ASN A 28 -64.37 6.92 -45.95
C ASN A 28 -64.31 7.77 -44.65
N CYS A 29 -64.53 9.09 -44.72
CA CYS A 29 -64.53 9.95 -43.53
C CYS A 29 -65.54 11.10 -43.63
N GLY A 30 -66.18 11.43 -42.51
CA GLY A 30 -67.15 12.53 -42.42
C GLY A 30 -66.50 13.91 -42.55
N VAL A 31 -67.32 14.93 -42.84
CA VAL A 31 -66.90 16.33 -43.05
C VAL A 31 -66.55 17.11 -41.77
N GLY A 32 -66.07 16.41 -40.74
CA GLY A 32 -65.63 17.00 -39.47
C GLY A 32 -66.72 17.52 -38.52
N LYS A 33 -68.02 17.34 -38.85
CA LYS A 33 -69.15 17.88 -38.06
C LYS A 33 -69.06 17.54 -36.57
N SER A 34 -68.86 16.26 -36.27
CA SER A 34 -68.79 15.73 -34.89
C SER A 34 -67.59 16.31 -34.13
N CYS A 35 -66.40 16.32 -34.74
CA CYS A 35 -65.20 16.89 -34.15
C CYS A 35 -65.31 18.41 -33.92
N LEU A 36 -65.98 19.15 -34.82
CA LEU A 36 -66.29 20.57 -34.66
C LEU A 36 -67.22 20.79 -33.43
N CYS A 37 -68.24 19.94 -33.26
CA CYS A 37 -69.13 20.00 -32.10
C CYS A 37 -68.42 19.61 -30.80
N ASN A 38 -67.64 18.52 -30.82
CA ASN A 38 -66.85 18.08 -29.67
C ASN A 38 -65.91 19.19 -29.22
N ARG A 39 -65.10 19.75 -30.12
CA ARG A 39 -64.09 20.76 -29.75
C ARG A 39 -64.72 22.07 -29.28
N PHE A 40 -65.93 22.41 -29.74
CA PHE A 40 -66.63 23.60 -29.25
C PHE A 40 -67.23 23.38 -27.85
N VAL A 41 -67.91 22.25 -27.59
CA VAL A 41 -68.52 21.98 -26.27
C VAL A 41 -67.47 21.57 -25.22
N ARG A 42 -66.39 20.93 -25.67
CA ARG A 42 -65.28 20.42 -24.84
C ARG A 42 -63.96 20.83 -25.49
N SER A 43 -63.48 22.03 -25.15
CA SER A 43 -62.31 22.65 -25.76
C SER A 43 -60.99 22.00 -25.35
N LYS A 44 -60.91 21.43 -24.13
CA LYS A 44 -59.69 20.83 -23.56
C LYS A 44 -59.17 19.65 -24.38
N ALA A 45 -57.85 19.45 -24.36
CA ALA A 45 -57.18 18.36 -25.06
C ALA A 45 -57.65 16.96 -24.64
N ASP A 46 -57.76 16.69 -23.34
CA ASP A 46 -58.16 15.36 -22.83
C ASP A 46 -59.66 15.05 -22.99
N GLU A 47 -60.48 16.03 -23.37
CA GLU A 47 -61.94 15.88 -23.59
C GLU A 47 -62.33 15.87 -25.08
N TYR A 48 -61.34 15.84 -25.98
CA TYR A 48 -61.51 15.82 -27.44
C TYR A 48 -61.23 14.44 -28.02
N TYR A 49 -62.23 13.88 -28.71
CA TYR A 49 -62.13 12.63 -29.42
C TYR A 49 -61.93 12.92 -30.92
N PRO A 50 -60.88 12.37 -31.56
CA PRO A 50 -60.64 12.59 -33.00
C PRO A 50 -61.56 11.76 -33.90
N GLU A 51 -62.22 10.75 -33.35
CA GLU A 51 -63.01 9.76 -34.09
C GLU A 51 -64.42 9.66 -33.51
N HIS A 52 -65.43 9.73 -34.40
CA HIS A 52 -66.84 9.55 -34.06
C HIS A 52 -67.50 8.72 -35.18
N THR A 53 -67.79 7.46 -34.93
CA THR A 53 -68.48 6.62 -35.93
C THR A 53 -69.92 7.10 -36.16
N SER A 54 -70.40 6.99 -37.39
CA SER A 54 -71.82 7.03 -37.73
C SER A 54 -72.37 5.67 -38.20
N VAL A 55 -71.55 4.61 -38.12
CA VAL A 55 -71.98 3.22 -38.23
C VAL A 55 -72.18 2.70 -36.81
N LEU A 56 -73.40 2.25 -36.49
CA LEU A 56 -73.88 1.93 -35.15
C LEU A 56 -74.74 0.67 -35.19
N SER A 57 -74.72 -0.13 -34.12
CA SER A 57 -75.66 -1.25 -34.02
C SER A 57 -77.10 -0.76 -33.85
N THR A 58 -78.06 -1.64 -34.13
CA THR A 58 -79.48 -1.38 -33.81
C THR A 58 -79.71 -1.09 -32.31
N ILE A 59 -78.85 -1.58 -31.40
CA ILE A 59 -78.94 -1.29 -29.97
C ILE A 59 -78.50 0.14 -29.68
N ASP A 60 -77.33 0.55 -30.19
CA ASP A 60 -76.77 1.88 -29.97
C ASP A 60 -77.65 2.99 -30.56
N PHE A 61 -78.28 2.72 -31.71
CA PHE A 61 -79.24 3.63 -32.34
C PHE A 61 -80.52 3.81 -31.50
N GLY A 62 -80.94 2.75 -30.79
CA GLY A 62 -82.08 2.78 -29.86
C GLY A 62 -81.75 3.36 -28.47
N GLY A 63 -80.47 3.35 -28.06
CA GLY A 63 -79.97 3.86 -26.78
C GLY A 63 -80.25 5.35 -26.58
N ARG A 64 -80.37 5.82 -25.32
CA ARG A 64 -80.96 7.12 -24.98
C ARG A 64 -80.21 8.35 -25.51
N VAL A 65 -78.95 8.20 -25.95
CA VAL A 65 -78.18 9.28 -26.60
C VAL A 65 -78.63 9.48 -28.05
N VAL A 66 -78.68 8.41 -28.84
CA VAL A 66 -79.10 8.46 -30.25
C VAL A 66 -80.63 8.51 -30.37
N ASN A 67 -81.33 7.82 -29.47
CA ASN A 67 -82.77 7.90 -29.20
C ASN A 67 -83.66 7.69 -30.44
N ASN A 68 -83.24 6.82 -31.36
CA ASN A 68 -83.86 6.58 -32.66
C ASN A 68 -83.88 7.80 -33.62
N ASP A 69 -83.04 8.81 -33.35
CA ASP A 69 -82.86 9.99 -34.18
C ASP A 69 -81.60 9.89 -35.07
N HIS A 70 -81.61 10.57 -36.20
CA HIS A 70 -80.38 10.90 -36.94
C HIS A 70 -79.81 12.28 -36.57
N PHE A 71 -79.93 12.68 -35.30
CA PHE A 71 -79.24 13.85 -34.77
C PHE A 71 -78.69 13.59 -33.38
N LEU A 72 -77.55 14.21 -33.07
CA LEU A 72 -76.94 14.21 -31.74
C LEU A 72 -77.22 15.54 -31.04
N TYR A 73 -77.56 15.47 -29.75
CA TYR A 73 -77.48 16.62 -28.87
C TYR A 73 -76.10 16.60 -28.22
N TRP A 74 -75.26 17.58 -28.54
CA TRP A 74 -73.87 17.63 -28.07
C TRP A 74 -73.73 18.26 -26.68
N GLY A 75 -74.81 18.84 -26.16
CA GLY A 75 -74.84 19.52 -24.88
C GLY A 75 -75.14 21.00 -25.02
N ASP A 76 -74.74 21.75 -24.01
CA ASP A 76 -74.76 23.21 -24.02
C ASP A 76 -73.56 23.80 -23.30
N ILE A 77 -73.15 24.97 -23.76
CA ILE A 77 -72.06 25.78 -23.21
C ILE A 77 -72.59 27.19 -22.89
N ILE A 78 -71.97 27.85 -21.92
CA ILE A 78 -72.17 29.28 -21.65
C ILE A 78 -70.98 30.01 -22.28
N GLN A 79 -71.27 30.97 -23.15
CA GLN A 79 -70.27 31.82 -23.81
C GLN A 79 -70.43 33.26 -23.33
N ASN A 80 -69.32 33.91 -22.98
CA ASN A 80 -69.30 35.28 -22.51
C ASN A 80 -68.97 36.19 -23.69
N SER A 81 -69.81 37.20 -23.96
CA SER A 81 -69.49 38.21 -25.00
C SER A 81 -68.30 39.08 -24.59
N GLU A 82 -67.64 39.71 -25.55
CA GLU A 82 -66.67 40.80 -25.30
C GLU A 82 -67.32 41.93 -24.47
N ASP A 83 -68.64 42.11 -24.60
CA ASP A 83 -69.48 43.06 -23.85
C ASP A 83 -69.85 42.59 -22.43
N GLY A 84 -69.31 41.47 -21.95
CA GLY A 84 -69.60 40.88 -20.63
C GLY A 84 -70.96 40.18 -20.49
N VAL A 85 -71.78 40.13 -21.55
CA VAL A 85 -73.08 39.47 -21.54
C VAL A 85 -72.94 37.97 -21.82
N GLU A 86 -73.23 37.13 -20.83
CA GLU A 86 -73.35 35.68 -20.99
C GLU A 86 -74.49 35.30 -21.94
N CYS A 87 -74.26 34.32 -22.82
CA CYS A 87 -75.30 33.65 -23.60
C CYS A 87 -75.14 32.13 -23.54
N LYS A 88 -76.26 31.42 -23.67
CA LYS A 88 -76.28 29.95 -23.65
C LYS A 88 -76.43 29.40 -25.06
N ILE A 89 -75.59 28.43 -25.44
CA ILE A 89 -75.58 27.84 -26.77
C ILE A 89 -75.85 26.35 -26.68
N HIS A 90 -76.97 25.90 -27.24
CA HIS A 90 -77.33 24.48 -27.39
C HIS A 90 -76.83 23.96 -28.75
N VAL A 91 -76.10 22.84 -28.72
CA VAL A 91 -75.37 22.33 -29.89
C VAL A 91 -76.03 21.03 -30.39
N ILE A 92 -76.42 21.03 -31.66
CA ILE A 92 -77.05 19.88 -32.35
C ILE A 92 -76.23 19.51 -33.59
N GLU A 93 -75.92 18.24 -33.80
CA GLU A 93 -75.43 17.74 -35.09
C GLU A 93 -76.53 16.98 -35.82
N GLN A 94 -76.89 17.44 -37.02
CA GLN A 94 -77.73 16.69 -37.96
C GLN A 94 -76.85 15.75 -38.78
N THR A 95 -77.02 14.45 -38.65
CA THR A 95 -76.18 13.43 -39.29
C THR A 95 -77.04 12.35 -39.99
N GLU A 96 -76.43 11.24 -40.39
CA GLU A 96 -77.15 10.04 -40.79
C GLU A 96 -76.43 8.82 -40.22
N PHE A 97 -77.15 8.05 -39.42
CA PHE A 97 -76.63 6.83 -38.78
C PHE A 97 -76.96 5.62 -39.64
N ILE A 98 -75.96 4.76 -39.79
CA ILE A 98 -75.94 3.57 -40.64
C ILE A 98 -75.95 2.36 -39.70
N ASP A 99 -76.71 1.33 -40.06
CA ASP A 99 -76.70 0.03 -39.39
C ASP A 99 -75.43 -0.77 -39.73
N ASP A 100 -74.81 -1.36 -38.71
CA ASP A 100 -73.51 -2.05 -38.79
C ASP A 100 -73.53 -3.40 -39.52
N GLN A 101 -74.70 -4.01 -39.67
CA GLN A 101 -74.89 -5.29 -40.36
C GLN A 101 -75.33 -5.10 -41.83
N THR A 102 -76.20 -4.12 -42.08
CA THR A 102 -76.79 -3.90 -43.42
C THR A 102 -76.13 -2.78 -44.22
N PHE A 103 -75.34 -1.92 -43.59
CA PHE A 103 -74.72 -0.72 -44.18
C PHE A 103 -75.73 0.26 -44.82
N LEU A 104 -76.99 0.20 -44.41
CA LEU A 104 -78.07 1.10 -44.80
C LEU A 104 -78.40 2.10 -43.66
N PRO A 105 -78.98 3.27 -43.96
CA PRO A 105 -79.46 4.19 -42.92
C PRO A 105 -80.48 3.53 -42.00
N HIS A 106 -80.31 3.72 -40.69
CA HIS A 106 -81.24 3.24 -39.66
C HIS A 106 -82.66 3.79 -39.86
N ARG A 107 -83.69 3.06 -39.43
CA ARG A 107 -85.09 3.48 -39.57
C ARG A 107 -85.51 4.43 -38.43
N SER A 108 -85.11 5.69 -38.52
CA SER A 108 -85.54 6.73 -37.58
C SER A 108 -87.05 7.01 -37.63
N THR A 109 -87.54 7.72 -36.61
CA THR A 109 -88.91 8.26 -36.52
C THR A 109 -89.25 9.25 -37.65
N ASN A 110 -88.26 9.80 -38.35
CA ASN A 110 -88.43 10.84 -39.36
C ASN A 110 -87.91 10.38 -40.74
N LEU A 111 -88.81 9.77 -41.50
CA LEU A 111 -88.58 9.21 -42.84
C LEU A 111 -88.26 10.24 -43.95
N GLN A 112 -87.94 11.51 -43.62
CA GLN A 112 -87.49 12.48 -44.61
C GLN A 112 -86.00 12.27 -44.97
N PRO A 113 -85.62 12.38 -46.26
CA PRO A 113 -84.22 12.37 -46.69
C PRO A 113 -83.39 13.45 -45.99
N TYR A 114 -82.10 13.16 -45.74
CA TYR A 114 -81.19 14.02 -44.96
C TYR A 114 -81.30 15.51 -45.29
N ILE A 115 -81.26 15.89 -46.57
CA ILE A 115 -81.30 17.30 -47.03
C ILE A 115 -82.54 18.07 -46.54
N LYS A 116 -83.68 17.40 -46.33
CA LYS A 116 -84.86 18.00 -45.70
C LYS A 116 -84.79 17.94 -44.17
N ARG A 117 -84.37 16.78 -43.63
CA ARG A 117 -84.29 16.50 -42.19
C ARG A 117 -83.33 17.46 -41.47
N ALA A 118 -82.16 17.69 -42.05
CA ALA A 118 -81.14 18.59 -41.54
C ALA A 118 -81.55 20.08 -41.54
N ALA A 119 -82.58 20.45 -42.32
CA ALA A 119 -83.15 21.80 -42.35
C ALA A 119 -84.34 21.98 -41.38
N ALA A 120 -84.65 20.98 -40.54
CA ALA A 120 -85.76 21.04 -39.59
C ALA A 120 -85.49 22.09 -38.49
N SER A 121 -86.37 23.10 -38.40
CA SER A 121 -86.28 24.17 -37.41
C SER A 121 -86.89 23.84 -36.04
N LYS A 122 -87.48 22.65 -35.88
CA LYS A 122 -88.07 22.15 -34.63
C LYS A 122 -87.67 20.69 -34.46
N LEU A 123 -87.02 20.38 -33.34
CA LEU A 123 -86.53 19.05 -32.99
C LEU A 123 -87.25 18.60 -31.72
N GLN A 124 -87.71 17.35 -31.70
CA GLN A 124 -88.48 16.76 -30.59
C GLN A 124 -87.97 15.34 -30.40
N SER A 125 -87.44 15.05 -29.22
CA SER A 125 -86.91 13.75 -28.81
C SER A 125 -86.88 13.72 -27.28
N ALA A 126 -87.88 13.06 -26.69
CA ALA A 126 -88.06 13.04 -25.23
C ALA A 126 -86.95 12.23 -24.56
N GLU A 127 -86.50 12.66 -23.38
CA GLU A 127 -85.47 12.02 -22.55
C GLU A 127 -84.08 11.84 -23.19
N LYS A 128 -83.86 12.38 -24.40
CA LYS A 128 -82.60 12.28 -25.16
C LYS A 128 -81.42 12.80 -24.35
N LEU A 129 -80.35 12.00 -24.27
CA LEU A 129 -79.12 12.34 -23.56
C LEU A 129 -78.12 13.09 -24.45
N MET A 130 -77.25 13.86 -23.79
CA MET A 130 -76.07 14.48 -24.37
C MET A 130 -75.06 13.42 -24.84
N TYR A 131 -74.55 13.60 -26.06
CA TYR A 131 -73.45 12.82 -26.62
C TYR A 131 -72.08 13.34 -26.17
N ILE A 132 -71.18 12.41 -25.87
CA ILE A 132 -69.80 12.66 -25.44
C ILE A 132 -68.82 12.04 -26.45
N CYS A 133 -68.86 10.73 -26.60
CA CYS A 133 -68.03 9.95 -27.50
C CYS A 133 -68.78 8.67 -27.95
N THR A 134 -68.15 7.86 -28.79
CA THR A 134 -68.65 6.55 -29.22
C THR A 134 -68.84 5.58 -28.05
N ASP A 135 -67.92 5.63 -27.10
CA ASP A 135 -67.78 4.65 -26.01
C ASP A 135 -68.87 4.82 -24.93
N GLN A 136 -69.66 5.89 -25.02
CA GLN A 136 -70.85 6.16 -24.21
C GLN A 136 -72.05 5.30 -24.62
N LEU A 137 -72.11 4.84 -25.88
CA LEU A 137 -73.29 4.16 -26.41
C LEU A 137 -73.39 2.74 -25.83
N GLY A 138 -74.56 2.41 -25.26
CA GLY A 138 -74.76 1.19 -24.48
C GLY A 138 -74.12 1.19 -23.08
N LEU A 139 -73.37 2.24 -22.73
CA LEU A 139 -72.73 2.46 -21.43
C LEU A 139 -73.14 3.82 -20.82
N GLU A 140 -74.35 4.31 -21.11
CA GLU A 140 -74.79 5.66 -20.75
C GLU A 140 -74.82 5.95 -19.23
N GLN A 141 -74.66 4.92 -18.39
CA GLN A 141 -74.61 5.04 -16.93
C GLN A 141 -73.22 5.47 -16.41
N ASP A 142 -72.15 5.19 -17.16
CA ASP A 142 -70.76 5.51 -16.76
C ASP A 142 -70.35 6.96 -17.12
N PHE A 143 -71.27 7.73 -17.72
CA PHE A 143 -71.05 9.06 -18.29
C PHE A 143 -72.07 10.10 -17.78
N GLU A 144 -71.83 11.39 -18.04
CA GLU A 144 -72.71 12.49 -17.61
C GLU A 144 -74.07 12.46 -18.32
N GLN A 145 -75.14 12.07 -17.61
CA GLN A 145 -76.50 12.00 -18.14
C GLN A 145 -77.24 13.35 -18.24
N LYS A 146 -76.64 14.34 -18.92
CA LYS A 146 -77.28 15.63 -19.21
C LYS A 146 -78.36 15.47 -20.29
N GLN A 147 -79.62 15.70 -19.94
CA GLN A 147 -80.75 15.56 -20.88
C GLN A 147 -80.95 16.81 -21.77
N MET A 148 -81.47 16.59 -22.97
CA MET A 148 -81.89 17.67 -23.89
C MET A 148 -83.06 18.47 -23.27
N PRO A 149 -82.98 19.81 -23.18
CA PRO A 149 -84.01 20.61 -22.51
C PRO A 149 -85.42 20.37 -23.05
N GLU A 150 -86.37 20.21 -22.13
CA GLU A 150 -87.82 20.06 -22.42
C GLU A 150 -88.17 18.94 -23.43
N GLY A 151 -87.22 18.03 -23.72
CA GLY A 151 -87.32 17.05 -24.83
C GLY A 151 -87.43 17.71 -26.22
N LYS A 152 -87.15 19.02 -26.35
CA LYS A 152 -87.51 19.82 -27.52
C LYS A 152 -86.67 21.08 -27.66
N LEU A 153 -86.12 21.29 -28.86
CA LEU A 153 -85.38 22.51 -29.21
C LEU A 153 -85.88 23.10 -30.54
N ASN A 154 -85.80 24.42 -30.68
CA ASN A 154 -86.09 25.14 -31.92
C ASN A 154 -84.79 25.71 -32.46
N VAL A 155 -84.41 25.40 -33.70
CA VAL A 155 -83.11 25.82 -34.28
C VAL A 155 -83.12 27.30 -34.61
N ASP A 156 -82.08 28.02 -34.19
CA ASP A 156 -81.90 29.46 -34.38
C ASP A 156 -80.93 29.83 -35.49
N GLY A 157 -79.83 29.09 -35.64
CA GLY A 157 -78.89 29.26 -36.75
C GLY A 157 -78.30 27.92 -37.19
N PHE A 158 -77.70 27.90 -38.38
CA PHE A 158 -77.07 26.72 -38.94
C PHE A 158 -75.57 26.94 -39.22
N LEU A 159 -74.74 25.96 -38.87
CA LEU A 159 -73.34 25.87 -39.32
C LEU A 159 -73.24 24.81 -40.41
N LEU A 160 -72.90 25.24 -41.62
CA LEU A 160 -72.79 24.42 -42.81
C LEU A 160 -71.34 23.96 -43.00
N CYS A 161 -71.02 22.77 -42.53
CA CYS A 161 -69.70 22.15 -42.66
C CYS A 161 -69.44 21.75 -44.11
N ILE A 162 -68.33 22.24 -44.66
CA ILE A 162 -67.76 21.81 -45.94
C ILE A 162 -66.30 21.45 -45.67
N ASP A 163 -65.93 20.21 -45.97
CA ASP A 163 -64.59 19.71 -45.70
C ASP A 163 -63.70 19.96 -46.92
N VAL A 164 -62.63 20.73 -46.70
CA VAL A 164 -61.69 21.20 -47.73
C VAL A 164 -60.37 20.42 -47.75
N SER A 165 -60.30 19.28 -47.04
CA SER A 165 -59.06 18.50 -46.96
C SER A 165 -58.83 17.55 -48.14
N GLN A 166 -57.58 17.08 -48.26
CA GLN A 166 -57.23 15.95 -49.12
C GLN A 166 -57.77 14.61 -48.56
N GLY A 167 -57.70 13.54 -49.36
CA GLY A 167 -57.78 12.15 -48.88
C GLY A 167 -59.17 11.55 -48.62
N CYS A 168 -60.25 12.31 -48.79
CA CYS A 168 -61.60 11.88 -48.36
C CYS A 168 -62.33 10.83 -49.24
N ASN A 169 -61.69 10.27 -50.29
CA ASN A 169 -62.26 9.32 -51.27
C ASN A 169 -63.58 9.74 -51.97
N ARG A 170 -64.00 11.01 -51.85
CA ARG A 170 -65.12 11.62 -52.57
C ARG A 170 -64.61 12.74 -53.48
N LYS A 171 -65.34 13.02 -54.57
CA LYS A 171 -65.07 14.21 -55.40
C LYS A 171 -65.58 15.47 -54.71
N PHE A 172 -64.78 16.54 -54.73
CA PHE A 172 -65.14 17.80 -54.10
C PHE A 172 -66.40 18.44 -54.75
N ASP A 173 -66.52 18.37 -56.08
CA ASP A 173 -67.70 18.83 -56.83
C ASP A 173 -69.01 18.22 -56.31
N ASP A 174 -68.99 16.93 -55.95
CA ASP A 174 -70.19 16.19 -55.55
C ASP A 174 -70.59 16.54 -54.11
N GLN A 175 -69.61 16.79 -53.23
CA GLN A 175 -69.85 17.48 -51.96
C GLN A 175 -70.45 18.88 -52.19
N LEU A 176 -69.90 19.69 -53.11
CA LEU A 176 -70.36 21.06 -53.33
C LEU A 176 -71.79 21.12 -53.94
N LYS A 177 -72.13 20.17 -54.83
CA LYS A 177 -73.50 19.96 -55.35
C LYS A 177 -74.48 19.62 -54.22
N PHE A 178 -74.10 18.69 -53.34
CA PHE A 178 -74.91 18.33 -52.16
C PHE A 178 -75.10 19.52 -51.21
N VAL A 179 -74.02 20.24 -50.91
CA VAL A 179 -74.01 21.45 -50.06
C VAL A 179 -74.90 22.55 -50.63
N ASN A 180 -74.91 22.76 -51.95
CA ASN A 180 -75.84 23.71 -52.58
C ASN A 180 -77.31 23.28 -52.40
N ASN A 181 -77.62 22.00 -52.60
CA ASN A 181 -78.97 21.46 -52.42
C ASN A 181 -79.45 21.56 -50.96
N LEU A 182 -78.54 21.33 -50.00
CA LEU A 182 -78.78 21.55 -48.57
C LEU A 182 -79.02 23.03 -48.26
N PHE A 183 -78.16 23.93 -48.72
CA PHE A 183 -78.31 25.38 -48.54
C PHE A 183 -79.64 25.92 -49.10
N VAL A 184 -80.12 25.37 -50.22
CA VAL A 184 -81.43 25.70 -50.81
C VAL A 184 -82.60 25.26 -49.93
N GLN A 185 -82.44 24.28 -49.02
CA GLN A 185 -83.44 24.01 -47.97
C GLN A 185 -83.21 24.90 -46.73
N LEU A 186 -81.98 25.05 -46.25
CA LEU A 186 -81.65 25.88 -45.08
C LEU A 186 -82.18 27.31 -45.23
N SER A 187 -81.98 27.93 -46.39
CA SER A 187 -82.44 29.30 -46.69
C SER A 187 -83.96 29.49 -46.58
N LYS A 188 -84.77 28.44 -46.77
CA LYS A 188 -86.24 28.49 -46.59
C LYS A 188 -86.67 28.67 -45.14
N SER A 189 -85.83 28.28 -44.18
CA SER A 189 -86.08 28.50 -42.75
C SER A 189 -86.01 29.97 -42.33
N LYS A 190 -85.38 30.82 -43.15
CA LYS A 190 -85.02 32.23 -42.86
C LYS A 190 -84.12 32.43 -41.61
N LYS A 191 -83.53 31.36 -41.07
CA LYS A 191 -82.50 31.43 -40.03
C LYS A 191 -81.11 31.74 -40.64
N PRO A 192 -80.20 32.42 -39.93
CA PRO A 192 -78.83 32.64 -40.38
C PRO A 192 -78.06 31.34 -40.64
N VAL A 193 -77.11 31.40 -41.59
CA VAL A 193 -76.22 30.29 -41.95
C VAL A 193 -74.80 30.84 -42.08
N ILE A 194 -73.82 30.14 -41.50
CA ILE A 194 -72.38 30.34 -41.75
C ILE A 194 -71.81 29.04 -42.28
N ILE A 195 -70.84 29.12 -43.19
CA ILE A 195 -70.04 27.98 -43.63
C ILE A 195 -68.87 27.80 -42.66
N ALA A 196 -68.73 26.59 -42.12
CA ALA A 196 -67.49 26.12 -41.53
C ALA A 196 -66.71 25.37 -42.63
N ALA A 197 -65.62 25.96 -43.13
CA ALA A 197 -64.63 25.20 -43.88
C ALA A 197 -63.85 24.36 -42.85
N THR A 198 -63.97 23.04 -42.91
CA THR A 198 -63.45 22.11 -41.90
C THR A 198 -62.19 21.39 -42.40
N LYS A 199 -61.37 20.93 -41.45
CA LYS A 199 -60.07 20.27 -41.67
C LYS A 199 -59.06 21.14 -42.43
N CYS A 200 -59.02 22.43 -42.13
CA CYS A 200 -58.06 23.36 -42.73
C CYS A 200 -56.58 23.04 -42.38
N ASP A 201 -56.32 22.10 -41.48
CA ASP A 201 -55.00 21.53 -41.21
C ASP A 201 -54.45 20.66 -42.36
N GLU A 202 -55.30 20.13 -43.23
CA GLU A 202 -54.92 19.33 -44.42
C GLU A 202 -55.56 19.94 -45.69
N CYS A 203 -55.68 21.27 -45.71
CA CYS A 203 -56.41 22.08 -46.70
C CYS A 203 -55.87 21.96 -48.13
N VAL A 204 -56.80 21.93 -49.09
CA VAL A 204 -56.52 22.08 -50.53
C VAL A 204 -57.00 23.45 -51.00
N ASP A 205 -56.07 24.33 -51.39
CA ASP A 205 -56.35 25.74 -51.79
C ASP A 205 -57.32 25.88 -52.97
N HIS A 206 -57.51 24.83 -53.79
CA HIS A 206 -58.56 24.80 -54.81
C HIS A 206 -59.94 24.75 -54.17
N TYR A 207 -60.16 23.76 -53.30
CA TYR A 207 -61.43 23.52 -52.62
C TYR A 207 -61.83 24.70 -51.74
N LEU A 208 -60.87 25.31 -51.02
CA LEU A 208 -61.13 26.51 -50.22
C LEU A 208 -61.57 27.71 -51.08
N ARG A 209 -60.91 27.95 -52.22
CA ARG A 209 -61.34 29.02 -53.16
C ARG A 209 -62.71 28.74 -53.76
N GLU A 210 -63.05 27.48 -54.02
CA GLU A 210 -64.40 27.10 -54.47
C GLU A 210 -65.47 27.30 -53.39
N VAL A 211 -65.15 27.05 -52.11
CA VAL A 211 -66.03 27.41 -50.97
C VAL A 211 -66.23 28.92 -50.88
N GLN A 212 -65.15 29.70 -50.97
CA GLN A 212 -65.21 31.16 -50.94
C GLN A 212 -66.01 31.73 -52.13
N ALA A 213 -65.85 31.16 -53.33
CA ALA A 213 -66.65 31.52 -54.51
C ALA A 213 -68.12 31.06 -54.40
N PHE A 214 -68.39 29.91 -53.80
CA PHE A 214 -69.77 29.48 -53.50
C PHE A 214 -70.45 30.42 -52.50
N ALA A 215 -69.70 30.93 -51.51
CA ALA A 215 -70.21 31.83 -50.50
C ALA A 215 -70.48 33.25 -51.02
N SER A 216 -69.55 33.83 -51.80
CA SER A 216 -69.71 35.18 -52.35
C SER A 216 -70.90 35.32 -53.31
N ASN A 217 -71.27 34.22 -53.99
CA ASN A 217 -72.48 34.11 -54.80
C ASN A 217 -73.80 34.03 -53.98
N LYS A 218 -73.75 34.12 -52.64
CA LYS A 218 -74.92 34.02 -51.75
C LYS A 218 -74.96 35.20 -50.78
N LYS A 219 -76.10 35.89 -50.70
CA LYS A 219 -76.25 37.09 -49.86
C LYS A 219 -76.04 36.78 -48.38
N ASN A 220 -75.10 37.50 -47.75
CA ASN A 220 -74.75 37.44 -46.33
C ASN A 220 -74.28 36.06 -45.82
N LEU A 221 -73.65 35.23 -46.66
CA LEU A 221 -73.08 33.95 -46.26
C LEU A 221 -71.58 34.11 -45.94
N LEU A 222 -71.20 33.90 -44.67
CA LEU A 222 -69.79 33.95 -44.23
C LEU A 222 -69.14 32.57 -44.33
N VAL A 223 -67.81 32.56 -44.49
CA VAL A 223 -66.95 31.37 -44.39
C VAL A 223 -66.01 31.57 -43.22
N VAL A 224 -65.85 30.54 -42.39
CA VAL A 224 -64.84 30.49 -41.32
C VAL A 224 -63.99 29.23 -41.52
N GLU A 225 -62.67 29.40 -41.54
CA GLU A 225 -61.70 28.35 -41.81
C GLU A 225 -61.25 27.71 -40.49
N THR A 226 -61.49 26.41 -40.30
CA THR A 226 -61.46 25.75 -38.99
C THR A 226 -60.67 24.43 -38.98
N SER A 227 -60.03 24.14 -37.84
CA SER A 227 -59.46 22.81 -37.54
C SER A 227 -59.79 22.40 -36.12
N ALA A 228 -60.60 21.35 -35.95
CA ALA A 228 -60.93 20.79 -34.64
C ALA A 228 -59.73 20.06 -34.01
N ARG A 229 -58.83 19.54 -34.85
CA ARG A 229 -57.58 18.85 -34.46
C ARG A 229 -56.63 19.78 -33.71
N PHE A 230 -56.39 20.98 -34.24
CA PHE A 230 -55.53 22.00 -33.62
C PHE A 230 -56.28 23.11 -32.87
N ASN A 231 -57.61 22.97 -32.70
CA ASN A 231 -58.49 23.97 -32.07
C ASN A 231 -58.39 25.38 -32.70
N VAL A 232 -58.35 25.48 -34.03
CA VAL A 232 -58.25 26.75 -34.76
C VAL A 232 -59.63 27.24 -35.19
N ASN A 233 -59.97 28.48 -34.84
CA ASN A 233 -61.20 29.20 -35.20
C ASN A 233 -62.53 28.50 -34.81
N ILE A 234 -62.49 27.50 -33.93
CA ILE A 234 -63.66 26.70 -33.55
C ILE A 234 -64.68 27.60 -32.84
N GLU A 235 -64.27 28.27 -31.76
CA GLU A 235 -65.12 29.25 -31.08
C GLU A 235 -65.54 30.39 -32.03
N THR A 236 -64.60 30.95 -32.79
CA THR A 236 -64.85 32.03 -33.78
C THR A 236 -66.00 31.72 -34.73
N CYS A 237 -66.16 30.46 -35.14
CA CYS A 237 -67.24 30.01 -36.01
C CYS A 237 -68.63 30.09 -35.34
N PHE A 238 -68.73 29.69 -34.07
CA PHE A 238 -69.96 29.77 -33.28
C PHE A 238 -70.26 31.21 -32.84
N THR A 239 -69.26 31.95 -32.35
CA THR A 239 -69.41 33.37 -31.96
C THR A 239 -69.92 34.21 -33.14
N ALA A 240 -69.39 33.98 -34.35
CA ALA A 240 -69.83 34.69 -35.54
C ALA A 240 -71.30 34.42 -35.88
N LEU A 241 -71.81 33.21 -35.63
CA LEU A 241 -73.21 32.89 -35.84
C LEU A 241 -74.11 33.55 -34.77
N VAL A 242 -73.66 33.61 -33.52
CA VAL A 242 -74.36 34.35 -32.44
C VAL A 242 -74.42 35.85 -32.76
N GLN A 243 -73.33 36.46 -33.25
CA GLN A 243 -73.30 37.85 -33.74
C GLN A 243 -74.20 38.10 -34.96
N MET A 244 -74.50 37.07 -35.77
CA MET A 244 -75.51 37.17 -36.85
C MET A 244 -76.96 36.97 -36.37
N LEU A 245 -77.17 36.33 -35.22
CA LEU A 245 -78.48 36.16 -34.58
C LEU A 245 -78.86 37.41 -33.78
N ASP A 246 -77.93 37.93 -32.99
CA ASP A 246 -78.09 39.11 -32.15
C ASP A 246 -77.58 40.37 -32.86
N LYS A 247 -78.50 41.06 -33.54
CA LYS A 247 -78.23 42.31 -34.28
C LYS A 247 -77.79 43.49 -33.41
N THR A 248 -77.75 43.35 -32.09
CA THR A 248 -77.21 44.38 -31.19
C THR A 248 -75.69 44.29 -31.03
N ARG A 249 -75.10 43.12 -31.35
CA ARG A 249 -73.65 42.86 -31.23
C ARG A 249 -72.85 43.41 -32.42
N SER A 250 -71.53 43.47 -32.22
CA SER A 250 -70.55 43.81 -33.26
C SER A 250 -70.64 42.86 -34.47
N LYS A 251 -70.22 43.35 -35.65
CA LYS A 251 -70.10 42.48 -36.85
C LYS A 251 -69.01 41.43 -36.62
N PRO A 252 -69.22 40.17 -37.05
CA PRO A 252 -68.26 39.10 -36.85
C PRO A 252 -66.92 39.37 -37.54
N LYS A 253 -65.84 39.30 -36.75
CA LYS A 253 -64.45 39.43 -37.20
C LYS A 253 -63.89 38.04 -37.50
N ILE A 254 -63.78 37.70 -38.78
CA ILE A 254 -63.19 36.43 -39.22
C ILE A 254 -61.68 36.59 -39.39
N ILE A 255 -60.91 35.62 -38.90
CA ILE A 255 -59.44 35.57 -39.00
C ILE A 255 -59.06 34.41 -39.93
N PRO A 256 -58.19 34.59 -40.94
CA PRO A 256 -57.73 33.51 -41.82
C PRO A 256 -57.06 32.37 -41.02
N TYR A 257 -57.18 31.13 -41.51
CA TYR A 257 -56.68 29.94 -40.81
C TYR A 257 -55.20 30.06 -40.42
N LEU A 258 -54.34 30.53 -41.33
CA LEU A 258 -52.89 30.59 -41.11
C LEU A 258 -52.50 31.50 -39.94
N ASP A 259 -53.21 32.61 -39.72
CA ASP A 259 -52.88 33.55 -38.65
C ASP A 259 -53.46 33.10 -37.32
N ALA A 260 -54.69 32.58 -37.31
CA ALA A 260 -55.28 31.94 -36.14
C ALA A 260 -54.44 30.72 -35.68
N TYR A 261 -53.93 29.92 -36.62
CA TYR A 261 -53.04 28.79 -36.33
C TYR A 261 -51.68 29.22 -35.79
N LYS A 262 -51.08 30.31 -36.29
CA LYS A 262 -49.85 30.89 -35.69
C LYS A 262 -50.07 31.27 -34.23
N THR A 263 -51.15 31.99 -33.93
CA THR A 263 -51.50 32.38 -32.55
C THR A 263 -51.72 31.16 -31.66
N GLN A 264 -52.53 30.19 -32.09
CA GLN A 264 -52.80 28.97 -31.33
C GLN A 264 -51.54 28.13 -31.10
N ARG A 265 -50.67 28.00 -32.11
CA ARG A 265 -49.37 27.33 -31.98
C ARG A 265 -48.43 28.06 -31.02
N GLN A 266 -48.42 29.41 -31.02
CA GLN A 266 -47.58 30.17 -30.10
C GLN A 266 -48.03 30.00 -28.64
N LEU A 267 -49.34 29.90 -28.38
CA LEU A 267 -49.87 29.57 -27.04
C LEU A 267 -49.39 28.18 -26.59
N VAL A 268 -49.53 27.17 -27.46
CA VAL A 268 -49.07 25.79 -27.18
C VAL A 268 -47.56 25.74 -26.89
N VAL A 269 -46.72 26.41 -27.69
CA VAL A 269 -45.27 26.49 -27.44
C VAL A 269 -44.98 27.17 -26.10
N THR A 270 -45.62 28.30 -25.82
CA THR A 270 -45.39 29.06 -24.58
C THR A 270 -45.78 28.25 -23.33
N ALA A 271 -46.91 27.51 -23.39
CA ALA A 271 -47.33 26.59 -22.34
C ALA A 271 -46.37 25.40 -22.19
N THR A 272 -45.81 24.89 -23.30
CA THR A 272 -44.82 23.80 -23.28
C THR A 272 -43.54 24.24 -22.57
N ASP A 273 -42.97 25.39 -22.95
CA ASP A 273 -41.75 25.94 -22.33
C ASP A 273 -41.92 26.17 -20.82
N LYS A 274 -43.11 26.62 -20.38
CA LYS A 274 -43.46 26.77 -18.96
C LYS A 274 -43.53 25.42 -18.25
N PHE A 275 -44.25 24.45 -18.82
CA PHE A 275 -44.43 23.12 -18.22
C PHE A 275 -43.10 22.34 -18.15
N GLU A 276 -42.23 22.43 -19.16
CA GLU A 276 -40.90 21.82 -19.10
C GLU A 276 -40.04 22.42 -17.98
N LYS A 277 -40.09 23.74 -17.75
CA LYS A 277 -39.42 24.39 -16.60
C LYS A 277 -39.97 23.93 -15.26
N LEU A 278 -41.28 23.68 -15.15
CA LEU A 278 -41.88 23.08 -13.95
C LEU A 278 -41.39 21.64 -13.74
N VAL A 279 -41.35 20.82 -14.78
CA VAL A 279 -40.83 19.44 -14.72
C VAL A 279 -39.36 19.43 -14.31
N GLN A 280 -38.54 20.37 -14.80
CA GLN A 280 -37.12 20.54 -14.42
C GLN A 280 -36.88 20.91 -12.94
N THR A 281 -37.92 21.28 -12.17
CA THR A 281 -37.80 21.44 -10.71
C THR A 281 -37.63 20.09 -10.00
N VAL A 282 -38.08 19.00 -10.60
CA VAL A 282 -37.90 17.63 -10.09
C VAL A 282 -36.44 17.23 -10.31
N ARG A 283 -35.76 16.83 -9.22
CA ARG A 283 -34.35 16.37 -9.23
C ARG A 283 -34.17 14.91 -8.86
N ASP A 284 -35.19 14.29 -8.28
CA ASP A 284 -35.24 12.87 -7.93
C ASP A 284 -35.81 12.07 -9.11
N TYR A 285 -35.09 11.06 -9.59
CA TYR A 285 -35.53 10.20 -10.69
C TYR A 285 -36.45 9.05 -10.22
N HIS A 286 -36.56 8.81 -8.90
CA HIS A 286 -37.58 7.91 -8.33
C HIS A 286 -38.97 8.58 -8.22
N ALA A 287 -39.06 9.87 -8.54
CA ALA A 287 -40.31 10.62 -8.48
C ALA A 287 -41.37 10.07 -9.45
N THR A 288 -42.53 9.70 -8.93
CA THR A 288 -43.62 9.14 -9.76
C THR A 288 -44.57 10.22 -10.27
N TRP A 289 -45.12 10.01 -11.48
CA TRP A 289 -46.07 10.94 -12.11
C TRP A 289 -47.22 11.32 -11.18
N LYS A 290 -47.81 10.34 -10.46
CA LYS A 290 -48.93 10.57 -9.52
C LYS A 290 -48.55 11.54 -8.39
N THR A 291 -47.32 11.48 -7.89
CA THR A 291 -46.86 12.38 -6.81
C THR A 291 -46.57 13.78 -7.34
N VAL A 292 -46.00 13.89 -8.55
CA VAL A 292 -45.66 15.19 -9.15
C VAL A 292 -46.90 15.90 -9.69
N SER A 293 -47.79 15.22 -10.41
CA SER A 293 -49.04 15.81 -10.89
C SER A 293 -49.94 16.27 -9.74
N ASN A 294 -50.01 15.51 -8.63
CA ASN A 294 -50.75 15.94 -7.44
C ASN A 294 -50.17 17.18 -6.72
N LYS A 295 -48.90 17.53 -6.98
CA LYS A 295 -48.29 18.79 -6.53
C LYS A 295 -48.54 19.93 -7.52
N LEU A 296 -48.43 19.64 -8.83
CA LEU A 296 -48.59 20.63 -9.91
C LEU A 296 -50.05 20.96 -10.26
N LYS A 297 -51.02 20.14 -9.87
CA LYS A 297 -52.43 20.24 -10.30
C LYS A 297 -53.15 21.59 -10.05
N ASN A 298 -52.64 22.43 -9.15
CA ASN A 298 -53.19 23.75 -8.83
C ASN A 298 -52.34 24.89 -9.43
N HIS A 299 -51.34 24.58 -10.26
CA HIS A 299 -50.42 25.57 -10.84
C HIS A 299 -50.95 26.05 -12.19
N PRO A 300 -51.06 27.37 -12.45
CA PRO A 300 -51.72 27.87 -13.65
C PRO A 300 -51.08 27.36 -14.94
N ASP A 301 -49.74 27.35 -15.03
CA ASP A 301 -49.04 26.83 -16.21
C ASP A 301 -49.20 25.31 -16.42
N TYR A 302 -49.49 24.55 -15.36
CA TYR A 302 -49.81 23.12 -15.48
C TYR A 302 -51.23 22.95 -16.04
N GLU A 303 -52.21 23.68 -15.50
CA GLU A 303 -53.58 23.67 -16.03
C GLU A 303 -53.63 24.16 -17.48
N GLU A 304 -52.92 25.23 -17.83
CA GLU A 304 -52.78 25.74 -19.19
C GLU A 304 -52.24 24.68 -20.15
N TYR A 305 -51.14 24.01 -19.79
CA TYR A 305 -50.56 22.94 -20.60
C TYR A 305 -51.49 21.71 -20.73
N ILE A 306 -52.13 21.27 -19.65
CA ILE A 306 -53.08 20.14 -19.67
C ILE A 306 -54.29 20.46 -20.55
N ASN A 307 -54.83 21.69 -20.46
CA ASN A 307 -55.95 22.12 -21.28
C ASN A 307 -55.59 22.17 -22.79
N LEU A 308 -54.36 22.54 -23.14
CA LEU A 308 -53.90 22.68 -24.53
C LEU A 308 -53.37 21.37 -25.16
N GLU A 309 -52.61 20.58 -24.42
CA GLU A 309 -51.81 19.45 -24.92
C GLU A 309 -52.16 18.09 -24.27
N GLY A 310 -52.80 18.09 -23.11
CA GLY A 310 -53.37 16.90 -22.47
C GLY A 310 -52.43 16.13 -21.53
N THR A 311 -53.04 15.45 -20.56
CA THR A 311 -52.39 14.67 -19.50
C THR A 311 -51.46 13.60 -20.05
N ARG A 312 -51.79 13.00 -21.21
CA ARG A 312 -50.94 11.99 -21.85
C ARG A 312 -49.62 12.57 -22.35
N LYS A 313 -49.61 13.78 -22.93
CA LYS A 313 -48.37 14.45 -23.34
C LYS A 313 -47.57 14.90 -22.12
N ALA A 314 -48.24 15.50 -21.13
CA ALA A 314 -47.61 15.95 -19.88
C ALA A 314 -46.86 14.81 -19.17
N ARG A 315 -47.50 13.63 -19.05
CA ARG A 315 -46.88 12.42 -18.50
C ARG A 315 -45.69 11.93 -19.32
N ASN A 316 -45.76 11.98 -20.65
CA ASN A 316 -44.66 11.56 -21.51
C ASN A 316 -43.43 12.47 -21.37
N THR A 317 -43.64 13.79 -21.32
CA THR A 317 -42.56 14.78 -21.09
C THR A 317 -41.94 14.60 -19.71
N PHE A 318 -42.76 14.36 -18.67
CA PHE A 318 -42.26 14.00 -17.34
C PHE A 318 -41.42 12.71 -17.35
N SER A 319 -41.90 11.63 -17.99
CA SER A 319 -41.15 10.37 -18.08
C SER A 319 -39.80 10.53 -18.81
N LYS A 320 -39.72 11.40 -19.84
CA LYS A 320 -38.44 11.72 -20.50
C LYS A 320 -37.46 12.41 -19.56
N HIS A 321 -37.92 13.39 -18.79
CA HIS A 321 -37.08 14.09 -17.80
C HIS A 321 -36.58 13.14 -16.70
N ILE A 322 -37.44 12.25 -16.20
CA ILE A 322 -37.06 11.21 -15.22
C ILE A 322 -35.98 10.27 -15.78
N GLU A 323 -36.11 9.81 -17.03
CA GLU A 323 -35.06 8.98 -17.65
C GLU A 323 -33.76 9.78 -17.83
N GLN A 324 -33.82 11.05 -18.23
CA GLN A 324 -32.64 11.92 -18.31
C GLN A 324 -31.92 12.08 -16.96
N LEU A 325 -32.66 12.26 -15.85
CA LEU A 325 -32.08 12.30 -14.51
C LEU A 325 -31.42 10.97 -14.12
N LYS A 326 -32.04 9.82 -14.45
CA LYS A 326 -31.46 8.50 -14.20
C LYS A 326 -30.15 8.31 -14.96
N GLN A 327 -30.12 8.69 -16.24
CA GLN A 327 -28.92 8.57 -17.08
C GLN A 327 -27.78 9.48 -16.58
N GLU A 328 -28.09 10.70 -16.12
CA GLU A 328 -27.07 11.59 -15.52
C GLU A 328 -26.55 11.05 -14.17
N HIS A 329 -27.41 10.44 -13.35
CA HIS A 329 -26.98 9.75 -12.12
C HIS A 329 -26.04 8.58 -12.42
N ILE A 330 -26.39 7.74 -13.40
CA ILE A 330 -25.52 6.65 -13.90
C ILE A 330 -24.18 7.20 -14.40
N ARG A 331 -24.20 8.26 -15.21
CA ARG A 331 -22.99 8.91 -15.74
C ARG A 331 -22.07 9.37 -14.62
N LYS A 332 -22.62 10.04 -13.60
CA LYS A 332 -21.87 10.50 -12.41
C LYS A 332 -21.30 9.35 -11.59
N ARG A 333 -22.08 8.29 -11.32
CA ARG A 333 -21.59 7.10 -10.60
C ARG A 333 -20.47 6.40 -11.36
N ARG A 334 -20.57 6.32 -12.70
CA ARG A 334 -19.50 5.78 -13.56
C ARG A 334 -18.22 6.60 -13.44
N GLU A 335 -18.32 7.93 -13.49
CA GLU A 335 -17.20 8.86 -13.33
C GLU A 335 -16.53 8.72 -11.94
N GLU A 336 -17.31 8.60 -10.86
CA GLU A 336 -16.82 8.33 -9.50
C GLU A 336 -16.02 7.02 -9.42
N TYR A 337 -16.50 5.94 -10.04
CA TYR A 337 -15.81 4.65 -10.07
C TYR A 337 -14.54 4.68 -10.91
N ILE A 338 -14.58 5.26 -12.12
CA ILE A 338 -13.41 5.36 -13.02
C ILE A 338 -12.29 6.17 -12.34
N ASN A 339 -12.62 7.27 -11.64
CA ASN A 339 -11.66 8.05 -10.86
C ASN A 339 -11.10 7.31 -9.63
N THR A 340 -11.78 6.25 -9.17
CA THR A 340 -11.34 5.40 -8.03
C THR A 340 -10.44 4.23 -8.49
N LEU A 341 -10.54 3.78 -9.75
CA LEU A 341 -9.76 2.67 -10.30
C LEU A 341 -8.24 2.76 -10.08
N PRO A 342 -7.54 3.92 -10.25
CA PRO A 342 -6.11 3.99 -10.02
C PRO A 342 -5.70 3.58 -8.61
N ARG A 343 -6.53 3.87 -7.60
CA ARG A 343 -6.28 3.45 -6.22
C ARG A 343 -6.51 1.96 -6.01
N ALA A 344 -7.51 1.38 -6.67
CA ALA A 344 -7.75 -0.06 -6.66
C ALA A 344 -6.59 -0.82 -7.33
N PHE A 345 -6.10 -0.34 -8.48
CA PHE A 345 -4.95 -0.95 -9.16
C PHE A 345 -3.64 -0.80 -8.36
N ASN A 346 -3.37 0.34 -7.72
CA ASN A 346 -2.23 0.46 -6.80
C ASN A 346 -2.32 -0.47 -5.58
N THR A 347 -3.53 -0.87 -5.17
CA THR A 347 -3.72 -1.80 -4.04
C THR A 347 -3.57 -3.27 -4.47
N LEU A 348 -4.13 -3.65 -5.63
CA LEU A 348 -4.24 -5.04 -6.07
C LEU A 348 -3.14 -5.47 -7.06
N LEU A 349 -2.56 -4.51 -7.80
CA LEU A 349 -1.56 -4.70 -8.84
C LEU A 349 -0.37 -3.70 -8.69
N PRO A 350 0.31 -3.63 -7.52
CA PRO A 350 1.44 -2.71 -7.32
C PRO A 350 2.73 -3.16 -8.03
N ASN A 351 2.91 -4.47 -8.26
CA ASN A 351 4.12 -5.01 -8.84
C ASN A 351 4.04 -5.05 -10.38
N LEU A 352 4.93 -4.31 -11.04
CA LEU A 352 5.04 -4.29 -12.50
C LEU A 352 5.37 -5.67 -13.08
N GLU A 353 6.24 -6.43 -12.43
CA GLU A 353 6.79 -7.70 -12.95
C GLU A 353 5.74 -8.82 -13.00
N GLU A 354 4.65 -8.68 -12.24
CA GLU A 354 3.47 -9.56 -12.30
C GLU A 354 2.48 -9.20 -13.41
N ILE A 355 2.56 -7.99 -14.01
CA ILE A 355 1.50 -7.44 -14.89
C ILE A 355 1.98 -6.94 -16.26
N GLU A 356 3.27 -6.61 -16.43
CA GLU A 356 3.83 -6.04 -17.67
C GLU A 356 3.60 -6.93 -18.91
N HIS A 357 3.51 -8.25 -18.70
CA HIS A 357 3.33 -9.24 -19.76
C HIS A 357 1.88 -9.75 -19.88
N LEU A 358 0.94 -9.27 -19.05
CA LEU A 358 -0.43 -9.76 -19.02
C LEU A 358 -1.35 -8.97 -19.96
N THR A 359 -2.22 -9.68 -20.69
CA THR A 359 -3.38 -9.06 -21.33
C THR A 359 -4.38 -8.58 -20.28
N TRP A 360 -5.27 -7.64 -20.64
CA TRP A 360 -6.30 -7.12 -19.74
C TRP A 360 -7.15 -8.26 -19.12
N SER A 361 -7.55 -9.26 -19.91
CA SER A 361 -8.30 -10.43 -19.43
C SER A 361 -7.54 -11.31 -18.43
N GLU A 362 -6.21 -11.28 -18.42
CA GLU A 362 -5.38 -12.01 -17.45
C GLU A 362 -5.17 -11.19 -16.18
N ALA A 363 -4.97 -9.87 -16.30
CA ALA A 363 -4.92 -8.95 -15.17
C ALA A 363 -6.23 -8.97 -14.35
N LEU A 364 -7.40 -9.05 -15.01
CA LEU A 364 -8.70 -9.25 -14.34
C LEU A 364 -8.70 -10.52 -13.47
N LYS A 365 -8.31 -11.67 -14.05
CA LYS A 365 -8.23 -12.97 -13.36
C LYS A 365 -7.14 -13.04 -12.30
N LEU A 366 -6.19 -12.11 -12.30
CA LEU A 366 -5.21 -11.93 -11.24
C LEU A 366 -5.81 -11.12 -10.07
N MET A 367 -6.51 -10.02 -10.37
CA MET A 367 -7.19 -9.21 -9.35
C MET A 367 -8.26 -10.00 -8.58
N GLU A 368 -9.09 -10.80 -9.26
CA GLU A 368 -10.10 -11.68 -8.63
C GLU A 368 -9.54 -12.60 -7.53
N LYS A 369 -8.24 -12.92 -7.58
CA LYS A 369 -7.55 -13.83 -6.66
C LYS A 369 -6.84 -13.12 -5.50
N ARG A 370 -6.76 -11.79 -5.49
CA ARG A 370 -6.14 -11.03 -4.40
C ARG A 370 -7.08 -10.99 -3.19
N ALA A 371 -6.53 -11.09 -1.97
CA ALA A 371 -7.32 -11.06 -0.74
C ALA A 371 -8.16 -9.77 -0.61
N ASP A 372 -7.57 -8.62 -0.95
CA ASP A 372 -8.19 -7.30 -0.85
C ASP A 372 -9.21 -7.00 -1.97
N PHE A 373 -9.44 -7.93 -2.91
CA PHE A 373 -10.37 -7.72 -4.03
C PHE A 373 -11.75 -7.26 -3.57
N GLN A 374 -12.29 -7.86 -2.50
CA GLN A 374 -13.60 -7.52 -1.95
C GLN A 374 -13.67 -6.16 -1.23
N LEU A 375 -12.52 -5.52 -0.96
CA LEU A 375 -12.42 -4.16 -0.41
C LEU A 375 -12.50 -3.10 -1.53
N CYS A 376 -12.08 -3.44 -2.75
CA CYS A 376 -12.09 -2.53 -3.90
C CYS A 376 -13.28 -2.76 -4.83
N PHE A 377 -13.69 -4.01 -5.04
CA PHE A 377 -14.68 -4.42 -6.04
C PHE A 377 -15.89 -5.14 -5.43
N VAL A 378 -17.00 -5.09 -6.15
CA VAL A 378 -18.22 -5.86 -5.87
C VAL A 378 -18.67 -6.58 -7.13
N VAL A 379 -18.92 -7.88 -7.02
CA VAL A 379 -19.49 -8.71 -8.08
C VAL A 379 -21.01 -8.74 -7.88
N LEU A 380 -21.77 -8.40 -8.92
CA LEU A 380 -23.23 -8.33 -8.87
C LEU A 380 -23.84 -9.59 -9.52
N GLU A 381 -24.98 -10.06 -8.99
CA GLU A 381 -25.73 -11.20 -9.54
C GLU A 381 -26.32 -10.93 -10.94
N LYS A 382 -26.40 -9.65 -11.33
CA LYS A 382 -26.96 -9.17 -12.58
C LYS A 382 -26.02 -8.09 -13.15
N THR A 383 -25.89 -8.08 -14.47
CA THR A 383 -25.07 -7.16 -15.24
C THR A 383 -25.84 -6.67 -16.46
N PRO A 384 -25.69 -5.42 -16.91
CA PRO A 384 -24.73 -4.43 -16.42
C PRO A 384 -25.18 -3.74 -15.12
N TRP A 385 -24.23 -3.26 -14.31
CA TRP A 385 -24.50 -2.65 -13.01
C TRP A 385 -25.45 -1.46 -13.04
N ASP A 386 -25.47 -0.70 -14.15
CA ASP A 386 -26.31 0.48 -14.35
C ASP A 386 -27.79 0.15 -14.69
N GLU A 387 -28.11 -1.13 -14.87
CA GLU A 387 -29.48 -1.66 -14.88
C GLU A 387 -29.92 -2.23 -13.50
N THR A 388 -29.08 -2.16 -12.46
CA THR A 388 -29.35 -2.75 -11.13
C THR A 388 -29.54 -1.71 -10.02
N ASP A 389 -30.17 -2.13 -8.92
CA ASP A 389 -30.32 -1.36 -7.67
C ASP A 389 -28.97 -0.93 -7.03
N HIS A 390 -27.82 -1.31 -7.59
CA HIS A 390 -26.51 -0.84 -7.14
C HIS A 390 -26.29 0.65 -7.47
N ILE A 391 -26.97 1.22 -8.48
CA ILE A 391 -26.87 2.65 -8.81
C ILE A 391 -27.25 3.56 -7.61
N ASP A 392 -28.19 3.13 -6.77
CA ASP A 392 -28.64 3.86 -5.58
C ASP A 392 -27.84 3.56 -4.30
N LYS A 393 -26.89 2.60 -4.34
CA LYS A 393 -26.08 2.22 -3.18
C LYS A 393 -24.91 3.19 -2.96
N ILE A 394 -25.21 4.47 -2.76
CA ILE A 394 -24.25 5.58 -2.58
C ILE A 394 -23.23 5.30 -1.45
N ASN A 395 -23.66 4.56 -0.40
CA ASN A 395 -22.79 4.18 0.71
C ASN A 395 -21.78 3.06 0.35
N ASP A 396 -22.04 2.26 -0.69
CA ASP A 396 -21.07 1.29 -1.19
C ASP A 396 -20.12 2.01 -2.17
N ARG A 397 -18.85 2.10 -1.76
CA ARG A 397 -17.77 2.74 -2.54
C ARG A 397 -17.00 1.76 -3.41
N ARG A 398 -17.34 0.47 -3.35
CA ARG A 398 -16.69 -0.57 -4.16
C ARG A 398 -17.17 -0.46 -5.61
N ILE A 399 -16.23 -0.70 -6.51
CA ILE A 399 -16.46 -0.59 -7.94
C ILE A 399 -17.18 -1.85 -8.44
N PRO A 400 -18.28 -1.75 -9.22
CA PRO A 400 -18.88 -2.90 -9.89
C PRO A 400 -17.85 -3.58 -10.79
N PHE A 401 -17.59 -4.87 -10.57
CA PHE A 401 -16.53 -5.58 -11.29
C PHE A 401 -16.77 -5.63 -12.81
N ASP A 402 -18.03 -5.67 -13.24
CA ASP A 402 -18.43 -5.64 -14.64
C ASP A 402 -18.13 -4.30 -15.35
N LEU A 403 -17.95 -3.20 -14.61
CA LEU A 403 -17.45 -1.92 -15.17
C LEU A 403 -16.08 -2.09 -15.84
N LEU A 404 -15.27 -3.04 -15.39
CA LEU A 404 -13.97 -3.34 -15.98
C LEU A 404 -14.06 -3.91 -17.42
N SER A 405 -15.25 -4.30 -17.86
CA SER A 405 -15.55 -4.65 -19.26
C SER A 405 -15.55 -3.44 -20.21
N THR A 406 -15.40 -2.21 -19.69
CA THR A 406 -15.38 -0.97 -20.49
C THR A 406 -13.98 -0.61 -20.98
N LEU A 407 -13.92 -0.05 -22.20
CA LEU A 407 -12.70 0.55 -22.77
C LEU A 407 -12.18 1.74 -21.94
N GLU A 408 -13.02 2.31 -21.09
CA GLU A 408 -12.67 3.38 -20.16
C GLU A 408 -11.82 2.83 -19.00
N ALA A 409 -12.26 1.74 -18.38
CA ALA A 409 -11.49 1.05 -17.34
C ALA A 409 -10.18 0.45 -17.87
N GLU A 410 -10.18 -0.13 -19.08
CA GLU A 410 -8.97 -0.69 -19.70
C GLU A 410 -7.89 0.40 -19.93
N LYS A 411 -8.28 1.60 -20.37
CA LYS A 411 -7.34 2.74 -20.50
C LYS A 411 -6.74 3.16 -19.17
N VAL A 412 -7.50 3.11 -18.07
CA VAL A 412 -6.96 3.40 -16.73
C VAL A 412 -5.96 2.32 -16.31
N TYR A 413 -6.20 1.05 -16.64
CA TYR A 413 -5.23 -0.03 -16.42
C TYR A 413 -3.94 0.18 -17.24
N GLN A 414 -4.07 0.51 -18.53
CA GLN A 414 -2.91 0.80 -19.40
C GLN A 414 -2.09 1.98 -18.86
N ASN A 415 -2.74 3.05 -18.39
CA ASN A 415 -2.08 4.19 -17.74
C ASN A 415 -1.39 3.79 -16.42
N HIS A 416 -1.98 2.91 -15.62
CA HIS A 416 -1.37 2.37 -14.38
C HIS A 416 -0.10 1.56 -14.67
N VAL A 417 -0.12 0.71 -15.70
CA VAL A 417 1.09 -0.03 -16.14
C VAL A 417 2.19 0.93 -16.62
N GLN A 418 1.85 1.94 -17.44
CA GLN A 418 2.83 2.94 -17.89
C GLN A 418 3.40 3.78 -16.73
N HIS A 419 2.58 4.13 -15.74
CA HIS A 419 3.02 4.79 -14.50
C HIS A 419 4.07 3.92 -13.77
N LEU A 420 3.79 2.64 -13.55
CA LEU A 420 4.75 1.72 -12.89
C LEU A 420 6.04 1.50 -13.70
N ILE A 421 5.98 1.46 -15.03
CA ILE A 421 7.16 1.43 -15.91
C ILE A 421 8.02 2.69 -15.71
N SER A 422 7.38 3.87 -15.69
CA SER A 422 8.08 5.14 -15.49
C SER A 422 8.72 5.23 -14.09
N GLU A 423 8.05 4.72 -13.06
CA GLU A 423 8.53 4.74 -11.68
C GLU A 423 9.70 3.77 -11.47
N LYS A 424 9.63 2.54 -12.00
CA LYS A 424 10.75 1.58 -11.98
C LYS A 424 11.99 2.21 -12.62
N ARG A 425 11.84 2.79 -13.82
CA ARG A 425 12.94 3.45 -14.53
C ARG A 425 13.47 4.69 -13.80
N ARG A 426 12.62 5.43 -13.08
CA ARG A 426 13.03 6.57 -12.24
C ARG A 426 13.91 6.11 -11.07
N VAL A 427 13.56 5.00 -10.42
CA VAL A 427 14.37 4.38 -9.35
C VAL A 427 15.70 3.84 -9.91
N GLU A 428 15.68 3.17 -11.07
CA GLU A 428 16.91 2.72 -11.75
C GLU A 428 17.87 3.88 -12.08
N MET A 429 17.33 5.03 -12.49
CA MET A 429 18.14 6.23 -12.72
C MET A 429 18.62 6.88 -11.41
N LYS A 430 17.85 6.87 -10.30
CA LYS A 430 18.37 7.28 -8.98
C LYS A 430 19.60 6.46 -8.57
N GLU A 431 19.53 5.14 -8.73
CA GLU A 431 20.64 4.23 -8.41
C GLU A 431 21.84 4.42 -9.34
N LYS A 432 21.60 4.64 -10.63
CA LYS A 432 22.67 5.00 -11.58
C LYS A 432 23.32 6.33 -11.22
N PHE A 433 22.53 7.35 -10.86
CA PHE A 433 23.01 8.67 -10.45
C PHE A 433 23.84 8.60 -9.16
N LYS A 434 23.42 7.80 -8.16
CA LYS A 434 24.23 7.52 -6.96
C LYS A 434 25.60 6.93 -7.33
N LYS A 435 25.63 5.95 -8.24
CA LYS A 435 26.86 5.32 -8.77
C LYS A 435 27.67 6.22 -9.70
N THR A 436 27.16 7.39 -10.08
CA THR A 436 27.96 8.48 -10.67
C THR A 436 28.60 9.30 -9.55
N LEU A 437 27.82 9.75 -8.54
CA LEU A 437 28.34 10.50 -7.38
C LEU A 437 29.49 9.77 -6.67
N GLU A 438 29.33 8.46 -6.40
CA GLU A 438 30.34 7.59 -5.74
C GLU A 438 31.70 7.53 -6.47
N LYS A 439 31.80 7.99 -7.72
CA LYS A 439 33.04 8.02 -8.51
C LYS A 439 33.71 9.41 -8.54
N ILE A 440 33.05 10.44 -8.05
CA ILE A 440 33.51 11.83 -8.17
C ILE A 440 34.42 12.16 -6.97
N GLN A 441 35.73 12.00 -7.18
CA GLN A 441 36.76 12.07 -6.13
C GLN A 441 36.84 13.40 -5.36
N PHE A 442 36.28 14.49 -5.87
CA PHE A 442 36.27 15.78 -5.18
C PHE A 442 35.03 16.03 -4.30
N ILE A 443 34.05 15.12 -4.27
CA ILE A 443 32.93 15.22 -3.33
C ILE A 443 33.45 14.96 -1.92
N SER A 444 33.32 15.96 -1.06
CA SER A 444 33.85 15.95 0.31
C SER A 444 32.73 15.90 1.37
N PRO A 445 32.95 15.27 2.54
CA PRO A 445 31.99 15.28 3.64
C PRO A 445 31.53 16.70 4.01
N GLY A 446 30.23 16.92 4.10
CA GLY A 446 29.64 18.22 4.45
C GLY A 446 29.64 19.26 3.31
N GLN A 447 29.91 18.85 2.06
CA GLN A 447 29.82 19.74 0.91
C GLN A 447 28.36 19.97 0.47
N PRO A 448 27.92 21.24 0.28
CA PRO A 448 26.58 21.53 -0.21
C PRO A 448 26.37 21.07 -1.66
N TRP A 449 25.12 20.80 -2.03
CA TRP A 449 24.74 20.35 -3.37
C TRP A 449 25.10 21.36 -4.47
N GLU A 450 24.98 22.65 -4.14
CA GLU A 450 25.19 23.78 -5.04
C GLU A 450 26.64 23.87 -5.56
N GLU A 451 27.62 23.35 -4.81
CA GLU A 451 29.00 23.20 -5.29
C GLU A 451 29.19 22.03 -6.27
N VAL A 452 28.37 20.98 -6.18
CA VAL A 452 28.54 19.72 -6.91
C VAL A 452 27.68 19.65 -8.18
N MET A 453 26.49 20.28 -8.16
CA MET A 453 25.50 20.24 -9.23
C MET A 453 26.11 20.49 -10.62
N CYS A 454 26.97 21.51 -10.75
CA CYS A 454 27.59 21.91 -12.02
C CYS A 454 28.39 20.80 -12.71
N PHE A 455 28.93 19.84 -11.95
CA PHE A 455 29.74 18.74 -12.48
C PHE A 455 28.92 17.52 -12.90
N VAL A 456 27.64 17.44 -12.50
CA VAL A 456 26.76 16.29 -12.78
C VAL A 456 25.61 16.61 -13.73
N MET A 457 25.46 17.87 -14.17
CA MET A 457 24.40 18.29 -15.10
C MET A 457 24.40 17.52 -16.43
N GLU A 458 25.56 17.02 -16.86
CA GLU A 458 25.70 16.24 -18.09
C GLU A 458 25.44 14.73 -17.92
N ASP A 459 25.25 14.22 -16.70
CA ASP A 459 24.96 12.80 -16.48
C ASP A 459 23.57 12.39 -17.00
N GLU A 460 23.52 11.28 -17.72
CA GLU A 460 22.30 10.78 -18.37
C GLU A 460 21.22 10.31 -17.38
N ALA A 461 21.58 9.98 -16.14
CA ALA A 461 20.62 9.68 -15.08
C ALA A 461 20.14 10.95 -14.37
N TYR A 462 21.03 11.94 -14.16
CA TYR A 462 20.64 13.28 -13.70
C TYR A 462 19.58 13.92 -14.60
N LYS A 463 19.78 13.86 -15.93
CA LYS A 463 18.84 14.36 -16.95
C LYS A 463 17.47 13.66 -16.96
N TYR A 464 17.32 12.52 -16.28
CA TYR A 464 16.07 11.73 -16.23
C TYR A 464 15.30 11.88 -14.91
N ILE A 465 15.96 12.26 -13.82
CA ILE A 465 15.35 12.42 -12.49
C ILE A 465 15.00 13.89 -12.22
N THR A 466 14.13 14.15 -11.23
CA THR A 466 13.78 15.52 -10.86
C THR A 466 14.88 16.20 -10.02
N GLU A 467 14.85 17.53 -9.91
CA GLU A 467 15.77 18.27 -9.01
C GLU A 467 15.61 17.86 -7.53
N ALA A 468 14.38 17.54 -7.12
CA ALA A 468 14.12 16.99 -5.79
C ALA A 468 14.75 15.59 -5.61
N ASP A 469 14.68 14.75 -6.65
CA ASP A 469 15.26 13.41 -6.65
C ASP A 469 16.80 13.43 -6.62
N SER A 470 17.44 14.33 -7.37
CA SER A 470 18.90 14.46 -7.36
C SER A 470 19.41 15.03 -6.03
N LYS A 471 18.72 16.03 -5.45
CA LYS A 471 18.97 16.52 -4.08
C LYS A 471 18.76 15.43 -3.01
N GLU A 472 17.73 14.60 -3.14
CA GLU A 472 17.47 13.48 -2.22
C GLU A 472 18.57 12.40 -2.29
N VAL A 473 18.99 12.01 -3.50
CA VAL A 473 20.09 11.05 -3.69
C VAL A 473 21.42 11.61 -3.20
N TYR A 474 21.73 12.88 -3.48
CA TYR A 474 22.92 13.55 -2.96
C TYR A 474 22.89 13.66 -1.43
N GLY A 475 21.75 14.04 -0.83
CA GLY A 475 21.57 14.10 0.63
C GLY A 475 21.59 12.74 1.32
N ARG A 476 21.36 11.64 0.61
CA ARG A 476 21.63 10.28 1.09
C ARG A 476 23.14 9.98 1.02
N HIS A 477 23.77 10.20 -0.13
CA HIS A 477 25.20 9.97 -0.32
C HIS A 477 26.08 10.81 0.62
N GLN A 478 25.75 12.08 0.86
CA GLN A 478 26.43 12.93 1.84
C GLN A 478 26.37 12.33 3.25
N ARG A 479 25.22 11.85 3.72
CA ARG A 479 25.13 11.20 5.04
C ARG A 479 25.99 9.95 5.12
N GLU A 480 26.02 9.13 4.07
CA GLU A 480 26.87 7.93 4.01
C GLU A 480 28.38 8.28 4.12
N ILE A 481 28.87 9.30 3.38
CA ILE A 481 30.29 9.69 3.47
C ILE A 481 30.63 10.50 4.71
N VAL A 482 29.66 11.25 5.28
CA VAL A 482 29.84 12.02 6.52
C VAL A 482 29.95 11.11 7.73
N GLU A 483 29.03 10.16 7.91
CA GLU A 483 29.11 9.24 9.05
C GLU A 483 30.35 8.34 8.94
N LYS A 484 30.71 7.87 7.73
CA LYS A 484 32.00 7.19 7.53
C LYS A 484 33.20 8.07 7.92
N ALA A 485 33.21 9.35 7.55
CA ALA A 485 34.30 10.26 7.92
C ALA A 485 34.38 10.51 9.43
N LYS A 486 33.25 10.45 10.15
CA LYS A 486 33.21 10.50 11.62
C LYS A 486 33.74 9.21 12.26
N GLU A 487 33.44 8.04 11.69
CA GLU A 487 34.00 6.75 12.13
C GLU A 487 35.52 6.71 11.94
N GLU A 488 36.01 7.08 10.76
CA GLU A 488 37.45 7.18 10.44
C GLU A 488 38.17 8.19 11.36
N PHE A 489 37.53 9.32 11.67
CA PHE A 489 38.05 10.31 12.63
C PHE A 489 38.12 9.74 14.05
N GLN A 490 37.09 9.03 14.50
CA GLN A 490 37.05 8.40 15.83
C GLN A 490 38.11 7.29 15.97
N GLU A 491 38.37 6.53 14.90
CA GLU A 491 39.44 5.51 14.86
C GLU A 491 40.84 6.16 14.88
N MET A 492 41.05 7.22 14.11
CA MET A 492 42.28 8.04 14.14
C MET A 492 42.60 8.57 15.55
N LEU A 493 41.60 9.00 16.32
CA LEU A 493 41.80 9.43 17.71
C LEU A 493 42.26 8.27 18.61
N PHE A 494 41.76 7.04 18.39
CA PHE A 494 42.22 5.86 19.13
C PHE A 494 43.64 5.42 18.74
N GLU A 495 44.02 5.52 17.46
CA GLU A 495 45.42 5.34 17.02
C GLU A 495 46.36 6.32 17.73
N HIS A 496 45.90 7.54 17.99
CA HIS A 496 46.61 8.60 18.68
C HIS A 496 46.34 8.67 20.20
N SER A 497 45.87 7.58 20.82
CA SER A 497 45.50 7.53 22.24
C SER A 497 46.62 7.96 23.22
N GLU A 498 47.90 7.83 22.82
CA GLU A 498 49.04 8.36 23.57
C GLU A 498 49.02 9.89 23.77
N LEU A 499 48.32 10.66 22.91
CA LEU A 499 48.18 12.12 23.06
C LEU A 499 47.28 12.54 24.23
N PHE A 500 46.42 11.63 24.70
CA PHE A 500 45.38 11.88 25.71
C PHE A 500 45.70 11.21 27.05
N TYR A 501 46.73 10.35 27.11
CA TYR A 501 47.00 9.48 28.24
C TYR A 501 47.65 10.19 29.45
N ASP A 502 48.17 11.40 29.26
CA ASP A 502 48.74 12.26 30.30
C ASP A 502 47.74 13.31 30.83
N LEU A 503 46.45 13.17 30.53
CA LEU A 503 45.38 14.01 31.07
C LEU A 503 44.97 13.53 32.48
N ASP A 504 45.22 14.34 33.51
CA ASP A 504 44.83 14.03 34.89
C ASP A 504 43.31 13.91 35.06
N LEU A 505 42.84 12.83 35.70
CA LEU A 505 41.42 12.43 35.82
C LEU A 505 40.44 13.52 36.30
N ASN A 506 40.94 14.59 36.95
CA ASN A 506 40.13 15.65 37.56
C ASN A 506 40.35 17.05 36.93
N ALA A 507 41.11 17.18 35.84
CA ALA A 507 41.50 18.47 35.27
C ALA A 507 41.16 18.57 33.77
N THR A 508 40.41 19.61 33.36
CA THR A 508 40.21 19.95 31.94
C THR A 508 41.55 20.15 31.22
N PRO A 509 41.67 19.83 29.92
CA PRO A 509 42.93 19.95 29.21
C PRO A 509 43.40 21.41 29.19
N SER A 510 44.69 21.65 29.44
CA SER A 510 45.23 23.00 29.35
C SER A 510 45.16 23.52 27.89
N SER A 511 45.14 24.84 27.72
CA SER A 511 45.16 25.45 26.38
C SER A 511 46.37 25.01 25.56
N ASP A 512 47.51 24.81 26.22
CA ASP A 512 48.74 24.32 25.59
C ASP A 512 48.60 22.84 25.15
N LYS A 513 47.94 22.01 25.97
CA LYS A 513 47.70 20.59 25.65
C LYS A 513 46.69 20.42 24.51
N MET A 514 45.63 21.23 24.48
CA MET A 514 44.74 21.29 23.31
C MET A 514 45.50 21.73 22.05
N SER A 515 46.40 22.70 22.17
CA SER A 515 47.25 23.15 21.05
C SER A 515 48.17 22.03 20.55
N GLU A 516 48.78 21.24 21.44
CA GLU A 516 49.55 20.04 21.06
C GLU A 516 48.69 19.02 20.31
N ILE A 517 47.52 18.68 20.85
CA ILE A 517 46.56 17.73 20.25
C ILE A 517 46.15 18.19 18.86
N HIS A 518 45.70 19.44 18.69
CA HIS A 518 45.34 19.98 17.38
C HIS A 518 46.53 20.01 16.42
N THR A 519 47.73 20.36 16.90
CA THR A 519 48.94 20.38 16.05
C THR A 519 49.23 19.00 15.47
N VAL A 520 49.23 17.94 16.29
CA VAL A 520 49.48 16.57 15.82
C VAL A 520 48.36 16.06 14.91
N LEU A 521 47.10 16.21 15.34
CA LEU A 521 45.95 15.73 14.56
C LEU A 521 45.76 16.49 13.24
N SER A 522 46.15 17.77 13.17
CA SER A 522 46.00 18.57 11.95
C SER A 522 46.78 18.03 10.75
N GLU A 523 47.78 17.17 10.96
CA GLU A 523 48.52 16.55 9.86
C GLU A 523 47.77 15.39 9.21
N GLU A 524 46.94 14.67 9.96
CA GLU A 524 46.19 13.50 9.49
C GLU A 524 45.18 13.84 8.37
N PRO A 525 45.14 13.05 7.28
CA PRO A 525 44.11 13.17 6.25
C PRO A 525 42.69 13.03 6.80
N ARG A 526 42.50 12.19 7.83
CA ARG A 526 41.19 11.94 8.47
C ARG A 526 40.69 13.15 9.27
N TYR A 527 41.58 13.95 9.86
CA TYR A 527 41.24 15.25 10.47
C TYR A 527 40.85 16.29 9.40
N LYS A 528 41.60 16.32 8.29
CA LYS A 528 41.35 17.20 7.13
C LYS A 528 40.03 16.84 6.41
N ALA A 529 39.62 15.58 6.39
CA ALA A 529 38.36 15.13 5.78
C ALA A 529 37.10 15.78 6.39
N LEU A 530 37.11 16.11 7.69
CA LEU A 530 36.02 16.81 8.38
C LEU A 530 36.16 18.36 8.36
N GLN A 531 36.99 18.95 7.49
CA GLN A 531 37.21 20.40 7.48
C GLN A 531 35.94 21.25 7.27
N LYS A 532 34.96 20.76 6.50
CA LYS A 532 33.66 21.43 6.31
C LYS A 532 32.68 21.21 7.46
N LEU A 533 33.00 20.28 8.37
CA LEU A 533 32.19 19.87 9.53
C LEU A 533 32.96 20.10 10.83
N ALA A 534 33.56 21.29 10.97
CA ALA A 534 34.32 21.65 12.17
C ALA A 534 33.51 21.46 13.49
N PRO A 535 32.21 21.81 13.59
CA PRO A 535 31.43 21.56 14.81
C PRO A 535 31.32 20.07 15.19
N ASP A 536 31.06 19.18 14.22
CA ASP A 536 31.08 17.72 14.44
C ASP A 536 32.47 17.23 14.88
N ARG A 537 33.53 17.75 14.25
CA ARG A 537 34.92 17.39 14.54
C ARG A 537 35.32 17.77 15.96
N GLU A 538 35.04 19.00 16.39
CA GLU A 538 35.32 19.44 17.76
C GLU A 538 34.46 18.69 18.78
N SER A 539 33.19 18.42 18.46
CA SER A 539 32.29 17.62 19.29
C SER A 539 32.79 16.19 19.49
N LEU A 540 33.26 15.52 18.43
CA LEU A 540 33.85 14.18 18.50
C LEU A 540 35.17 14.17 19.28
N LEU A 541 36.03 15.18 19.11
CA LEU A 541 37.26 15.31 19.89
C LEU A 541 36.96 15.51 21.38
N LEU A 542 36.05 16.40 21.73
CA LEU A 542 35.62 16.63 23.13
C LEU A 542 34.93 15.40 23.72
N LYS A 543 34.14 14.65 22.94
CA LYS A 543 33.53 13.38 23.35
C LYS A 543 34.58 12.30 23.62
N HIS A 544 35.63 12.21 22.79
CA HIS A 544 36.76 11.30 23.03
C HIS A 544 37.50 11.68 24.32
N ILE A 545 37.83 12.95 24.49
CA ILE A 545 38.47 13.50 25.69
C ILE A 545 37.64 13.20 26.94
N GLY A 546 36.32 13.43 26.91
CA GLY A 546 35.40 13.12 28.02
C GLY A 546 35.36 11.63 28.38
N PHE A 547 35.44 10.73 27.39
CA PHE A 547 35.56 9.30 27.62
C PHE A 547 36.92 8.91 28.24
N VAL A 548 38.02 9.57 27.87
CA VAL A 548 39.33 9.34 28.49
C VAL A 548 39.36 9.79 29.96
N TYR A 549 38.66 10.88 30.32
CA TYR A 549 38.52 11.31 31.72
C TYR A 549 37.68 10.38 32.58
N HIS A 550 36.57 9.87 32.06
CA HIS A 550 35.66 8.99 32.81
C HIS A 550 35.39 7.67 32.07
N PRO A 551 36.38 6.75 32.02
CA PRO A 551 36.32 5.53 31.21
C PRO A 551 35.50 4.41 31.87
N THR A 552 34.18 4.44 31.71
CA THR A 552 33.26 3.38 32.19
C THR A 552 32.70 2.55 31.03
N LYS A 553 32.02 1.45 31.33
CA LYS A 553 31.33 0.65 30.30
C LYS A 553 30.10 1.35 29.73
N GLU A 554 29.52 2.29 30.48
CA GLU A 554 28.39 3.15 30.08
C GLU A 554 28.84 4.33 29.21
N THR A 555 30.00 4.95 29.49
CA THR A 555 30.57 6.02 28.65
C THR A 555 31.36 5.50 27.44
N CYS A 556 31.61 4.19 27.38
CA CYS A 556 32.36 3.53 26.31
C CYS A 556 31.85 3.92 24.92
N LEU A 557 32.75 4.42 24.07
CA LEU A 557 32.40 4.87 22.71
C LEU A 557 31.97 3.72 21.77
N SER A 558 32.20 2.46 22.17
CA SER A 558 31.63 1.28 21.50
C SER A 558 30.20 0.92 21.99
N GLY A 559 29.69 1.58 23.04
CA GLY A 559 28.38 1.32 23.63
C GLY A 559 28.16 -0.16 23.98
N GLN A 560 27.07 -0.75 23.49
CA GLN A 560 26.75 -2.18 23.65
C GLN A 560 27.82 -3.14 23.07
N ASN A 561 28.74 -2.64 22.25
CA ASN A 561 29.89 -3.41 21.75
C ASN A 561 31.13 -3.37 22.66
N CYS A 562 31.07 -2.69 23.81
CA CYS A 562 32.11 -2.67 24.84
C CYS A 562 32.57 -4.08 25.22
N THR A 563 33.89 -4.26 25.37
CA THR A 563 34.49 -5.53 25.76
C THR A 563 34.07 -5.98 27.16
N ASP A 564 33.95 -5.06 28.13
CA ASP A 564 33.50 -5.42 29.48
C ASP A 564 32.08 -6.02 29.46
N ILE A 565 31.15 -5.40 28.73
CA ILE A 565 29.77 -5.92 28.58
C ILE A 565 29.76 -7.31 27.92
N LYS A 566 30.64 -7.55 26.94
CA LYS A 566 30.79 -8.85 26.28
C LYS A 566 31.41 -9.91 27.21
N VAL A 567 32.36 -9.53 28.07
CA VAL A 567 32.93 -10.41 29.10
C VAL A 567 31.86 -10.78 30.14
N GLU A 568 31.13 -9.80 30.69
CA GLU A 568 30.05 -10.05 31.66
C GLU A 568 29.01 -11.04 31.11
N GLN A 569 28.60 -10.87 29.85
CA GLN A 569 27.63 -11.76 29.19
C GLN A 569 28.17 -13.17 28.90
N LEU A 570 29.42 -13.29 28.43
CA LEU A 570 30.05 -14.58 28.13
C LEU A 570 30.36 -15.38 29.39
N LEU A 571 30.86 -14.73 30.44
CA LEU A 571 31.13 -15.37 31.72
C LEU A 571 29.82 -15.78 32.42
N ALA A 572 28.81 -14.91 32.48
CA ALA A 572 27.51 -15.28 33.06
C ALA A 572 26.87 -16.49 32.34
N SER A 573 26.86 -16.50 31.00
CA SER A 573 26.26 -17.59 30.23
C SER A 573 27.07 -18.90 30.23
N SER A 574 28.39 -18.84 30.45
CA SER A 574 29.27 -20.02 30.51
C SER A 574 29.37 -20.61 31.92
N LEU A 575 29.55 -19.77 32.95
CA LEU A 575 29.68 -20.21 34.34
C LEU A 575 28.37 -20.79 34.89
N LEU A 576 27.21 -20.24 34.50
CA LEU A 576 25.91 -20.84 34.84
C LEU A 576 25.78 -22.27 34.29
N GLN A 577 26.36 -22.59 33.13
CA GLN A 577 26.34 -23.96 32.60
C GLN A 577 27.27 -24.91 33.36
N LEU A 578 28.41 -24.42 33.85
CA LEU A 578 29.34 -25.18 34.70
C LEU A 578 28.69 -25.57 36.04
N ASP A 579 28.04 -24.64 36.73
CA ASP A 579 27.39 -24.92 38.02
C ASP A 579 26.12 -25.79 37.87
N HIS A 580 25.29 -25.55 36.84
CA HIS A 580 24.12 -26.39 36.60
C HIS A 580 24.50 -27.82 36.19
N GLY A 581 25.67 -28.02 35.58
CA GLY A 581 26.26 -29.34 35.37
C GLY A 581 26.61 -30.03 36.69
N ARG A 582 27.29 -29.32 37.60
CA ARG A 582 27.72 -29.87 38.90
C ARG A 582 26.56 -30.18 39.84
N LEU A 583 25.55 -29.30 39.98
CA LEU A 583 24.44 -29.53 40.92
C LEU A 583 23.55 -30.73 40.53
N ARG A 584 23.42 -31.07 39.24
CA ARG A 584 22.57 -32.20 38.82
C ARG A 584 23.20 -33.58 39.06
N LEU A 585 24.52 -33.69 39.08
CA LEU A 585 25.22 -34.98 39.24
C LEU A 585 25.18 -35.53 40.67
N TYR A 586 24.94 -34.69 41.68
CA TYR A 586 24.85 -35.11 43.07
C TYR A 586 23.49 -35.70 43.49
N HIS A 587 22.45 -35.61 42.64
CA HIS A 587 21.07 -35.85 43.06
C HIS A 587 20.42 -37.13 42.52
N ASP A 588 21.14 -37.91 41.70
CA ASP A 588 20.63 -39.10 40.98
C ASP A 588 21.68 -40.24 40.96
N SER A 589 22.42 -40.39 42.06
CA SER A 589 23.70 -41.12 42.13
C SER A 589 23.64 -42.52 42.75
N THR A 590 22.44 -43.09 42.95
CA THR A 590 22.25 -44.45 43.50
C THR A 590 21.28 -45.27 42.65
N ASN A 591 21.78 -46.37 42.08
CA ASN A 591 21.06 -47.37 41.26
C ASN A 591 20.51 -46.91 39.89
N ILE A 592 21.39 -46.90 38.89
CA ILE A 592 20.98 -47.16 37.50
C ILE A 592 20.63 -48.65 37.39
N ASP A 593 19.34 -48.96 37.40
CA ASP A 593 18.79 -50.33 37.24
C ASP A 593 18.19 -50.56 35.84
N LYS A 594 17.88 -49.50 35.08
CA LYS A 594 17.34 -49.55 33.71
C LYS A 594 18.27 -48.91 32.68
N VAL A 595 18.49 -49.58 31.55
CA VAL A 595 19.43 -49.16 30.49
C VAL A 595 18.78 -49.21 29.10
N ASN A 596 18.13 -48.11 28.74
CA ASN A 596 17.64 -47.83 27.39
C ASN A 596 18.77 -47.80 26.34
N LEU A 597 18.65 -48.52 25.23
CA LEU A 597 19.68 -48.60 24.17
C LEU A 597 19.08 -48.52 22.75
N PHE A 598 19.74 -47.78 21.87
CA PHE A 598 19.51 -47.88 20.43
C PHE A 598 20.43 -48.92 19.80
N ILE A 599 19.93 -49.65 18.80
CA ILE A 599 20.72 -50.59 18.00
C ILE A 599 20.55 -50.21 16.52
N LEU A 600 21.65 -49.82 15.88
CA LEU A 600 21.72 -49.38 14.49
C LEU A 600 22.35 -50.46 13.62
N GLY A 601 21.77 -50.76 12.46
CA GLY A 601 22.36 -51.69 11.50
C GLY A 601 21.61 -51.70 10.18
N LYS A 602 22.33 -51.92 9.08
CA LYS A 602 21.76 -52.06 7.73
C LYS A 602 21.19 -53.47 7.55
N ASP A 603 20.14 -53.61 6.74
CA ASP A 603 19.65 -54.90 6.22
C ASP A 603 19.31 -55.93 7.33
N GLY A 604 18.52 -55.49 8.30
CA GLY A 604 18.02 -56.31 9.41
C GLY A 604 19.00 -56.59 10.56
N LEU A 605 20.29 -56.26 10.44
CA LEU A 605 21.32 -56.57 11.45
C LEU A 605 21.00 -56.04 12.85
N ALA A 606 20.36 -54.87 12.96
CA ALA A 606 19.92 -54.32 14.23
C ALA A 606 18.87 -55.20 14.93
N GLN A 607 17.89 -55.70 14.17
CA GLN A 607 16.84 -56.57 14.69
C GLN A 607 17.40 -57.93 15.08
N GLU A 608 18.36 -58.46 14.32
CA GLU A 608 19.04 -59.71 14.67
C GLU A 608 19.82 -59.61 15.98
N LEU A 609 20.56 -58.52 16.21
CA LEU A 609 21.24 -58.30 17.50
C LEU A 609 20.24 -58.09 18.63
N ALA A 610 19.20 -57.26 18.43
CA ALA A 610 18.17 -57.03 19.45
C ALA A 610 17.45 -58.34 19.85
N ASN A 611 17.22 -59.24 18.90
CA ASN A 611 16.61 -60.54 19.16
C ASN A 611 17.57 -61.50 19.88
N GLU A 612 18.86 -61.52 19.54
CA GLU A 612 19.87 -62.32 20.27
C GLU A 612 20.03 -61.84 21.72
N ILE A 613 20.04 -60.52 21.98
CA ILE A 613 20.06 -59.99 23.36
C ILE A 613 18.79 -60.39 24.12
N ARG A 614 17.59 -60.21 23.54
CA ARG A 614 16.33 -60.65 24.16
C ARG A 614 16.28 -62.15 24.43
N THR A 615 16.90 -62.97 23.60
CA THR A 615 17.01 -64.43 23.79
C THR A 615 17.97 -64.81 24.93
N GLN A 616 18.79 -63.86 25.41
CA GLN A 616 19.67 -63.96 26.57
C GLN A 616 19.10 -63.23 27.81
N SER A 617 17.91 -62.64 27.70
CA SER A 617 17.16 -61.95 28.75
C SER A 617 15.95 -62.77 29.22
N THR A 618 15.42 -62.40 30.38
CA THR A 618 14.10 -62.85 30.88
C THR A 618 13.28 -61.62 31.24
N ASP A 619 12.10 -61.46 30.65
CA ASP A 619 11.21 -60.29 30.82
C ASP A 619 11.96 -58.93 30.68
N ASP A 620 12.77 -58.83 29.61
CA ASP A 620 13.69 -57.72 29.27
C ASP A 620 14.78 -57.39 30.33
N GLU A 621 14.91 -58.17 31.40
CA GLU A 621 16.05 -58.13 32.32
C GLU A 621 17.27 -58.88 31.75
N TYR A 622 18.48 -58.32 31.90
CA TYR A 622 19.76 -58.91 31.48
C TYR A 622 20.77 -58.94 32.63
N ALA A 623 21.37 -60.11 32.87
CA ALA A 623 22.36 -60.31 33.94
C ALA A 623 23.80 -60.05 33.45
N LEU A 624 24.44 -59.01 33.99
CA LEU A 624 25.83 -58.62 33.70
C LEU A 624 26.63 -58.47 34.99
N ASP A 625 27.71 -59.25 35.11
CA ASP A 625 28.68 -59.20 36.22
C ASP A 625 28.08 -59.28 37.63
N GLY A 626 27.00 -60.05 37.76
CA GLY A 626 26.29 -60.28 39.03
C GLY A 626 25.21 -59.25 39.36
N LYS A 627 25.04 -58.19 38.56
CA LYS A 627 23.89 -57.29 38.63
C LYS A 627 22.91 -57.56 37.48
N ILE A 628 21.62 -57.38 37.75
CA ILE A 628 20.53 -57.42 36.77
C ILE A 628 20.22 -55.99 36.31
N TYR A 629 19.96 -55.81 35.02
CA TYR A 629 19.58 -54.53 34.40
C TYR A 629 18.38 -54.71 33.47
N GLU A 630 17.37 -53.83 33.56
CA GLU A 630 16.22 -53.80 32.64
C GLU A 630 16.62 -53.11 31.32
N LEU A 631 16.44 -53.74 30.15
CA LEU A 631 16.91 -53.23 28.85
C LEU A 631 15.77 -52.87 27.86
N ASP A 632 15.41 -51.57 27.72
CA ASP A 632 14.56 -51.10 26.59
C ASP A 632 15.42 -50.99 25.32
N LEU A 633 15.37 -52.04 24.48
CA LEU A 633 16.15 -52.18 23.24
C LEU A 633 15.38 -51.75 21.99
N ARG A 634 15.83 -50.69 21.31
CA ARG A 634 15.22 -50.17 20.09
C ARG A 634 16.08 -50.40 18.84
N PRO A 635 15.81 -51.46 18.05
CA PRO A 635 16.48 -51.69 16.77
C PRO A 635 16.00 -50.73 15.67
N VAL A 636 16.92 -50.36 14.78
CA VAL A 636 16.73 -49.39 13.70
C VAL A 636 17.34 -49.92 12.40
N ASP A 637 16.53 -50.01 11.33
CA ASP A 637 16.98 -50.25 9.94
C ASP A 637 16.65 -49.02 9.06
N ALA A 638 17.50 -48.76 8.08
CA ALA A 638 17.68 -47.49 7.39
C ALA A 638 16.59 -47.09 6.37
N LYS A 639 15.45 -47.80 6.36
CA LYS A 639 14.46 -47.74 5.26
C LYS A 639 13.26 -46.82 5.54
N SER A 640 13.25 -46.10 6.68
CA SER A 640 12.24 -45.09 7.01
C SER A 640 12.77 -43.66 6.78
N PRO A 641 12.21 -42.88 5.83
CA PRO A 641 12.64 -41.49 5.59
C PRO A 641 12.22 -40.52 6.71
N TYR A 642 11.41 -40.97 7.68
CA TYR A 642 10.98 -40.18 8.84
C TYR A 642 11.69 -40.60 10.15
N PHE A 643 12.72 -41.45 10.07
CA PHE A 643 13.38 -42.00 11.26
C PHE A 643 13.91 -40.92 12.23
N LEU A 644 14.48 -39.84 11.69
CA LEU A 644 15.01 -38.70 12.47
C LEU A 644 13.92 -37.89 13.19
N SER A 645 12.63 -38.20 13.03
CA SER A 645 11.54 -37.70 13.88
C SER A 645 11.30 -38.60 15.09
N GLN A 646 11.42 -39.92 14.92
CA GLN A 646 11.12 -40.91 15.98
C GLN A 646 12.15 -40.91 17.13
N LEU A 647 13.42 -40.57 16.83
CA LEU A 647 14.47 -40.38 17.83
C LEU A 647 14.13 -39.34 18.92
N TRP A 648 13.30 -38.35 18.60
CA TRP A 648 13.06 -37.17 19.46
C TRP A 648 11.75 -37.28 20.25
N THR A 649 11.20 -38.48 20.40
CA THR A 649 10.03 -38.72 21.25
C THR A 649 10.42 -38.69 22.72
N ALA A 650 9.90 -37.69 23.46
CA ALA A 650 10.31 -37.38 24.85
C ALA A 650 10.15 -38.52 25.88
N ALA A 651 9.52 -39.63 25.50
CA ALA A 651 9.32 -40.82 26.32
C ALA A 651 10.52 -41.80 26.34
N PHE A 652 11.55 -41.63 25.50
CA PHE A 652 12.72 -42.51 25.47
C PHE A 652 14.04 -41.73 25.37
N LYS A 653 14.87 -41.85 26.41
CA LYS A 653 16.23 -41.30 26.44
C LYS A 653 17.22 -42.48 26.38
N PRO A 654 18.01 -42.63 25.29
CA PRO A 654 19.00 -43.69 25.21
C PRO A 654 20.22 -43.36 26.07
N HIS A 655 20.86 -44.39 26.65
CA HIS A 655 22.13 -44.25 27.36
C HIS A 655 23.35 -44.61 26.50
N GLY A 656 23.12 -45.29 25.36
CA GLY A 656 24.15 -45.63 24.39
C GLY A 656 23.56 -46.18 23.09
N CYS A 657 24.42 -46.34 22.07
CA CYS A 657 24.04 -46.84 20.75
C CYS A 657 25.01 -47.93 20.25
N PHE A 658 24.48 -49.13 19.96
CA PHE A 658 25.25 -50.21 19.34
C PHE A 658 25.15 -50.13 17.82
N CYS A 659 26.27 -50.00 17.12
CA CYS A 659 26.33 -49.85 15.67
C CYS A 659 26.91 -51.11 15.02
N VAL A 660 26.08 -51.81 14.26
CA VAL A 660 26.28 -53.21 13.87
C VAL A 660 26.49 -53.35 12.37
N PHE A 661 27.63 -53.94 11.98
CA PHE A 661 28.00 -54.12 10.58
C PHE A 661 28.53 -55.51 10.28
N ASN A 662 28.43 -55.93 9.01
CA ASN A 662 28.95 -57.20 8.51
C ASN A 662 29.71 -57.07 7.18
N SER A 663 29.81 -55.86 6.64
CA SER A 663 30.26 -55.56 5.27
C SER A 663 30.72 -54.11 5.16
N ILE A 664 31.53 -53.79 4.14
CA ILE A 664 32.04 -52.43 3.94
C ILE A 664 30.89 -51.43 3.72
N GLU A 665 29.83 -51.83 3.01
CA GLU A 665 28.64 -51.01 2.83
C GLU A 665 27.90 -50.69 4.14
N SER A 666 27.69 -51.70 5.01
CA SER A 666 27.05 -51.49 6.31
C SER A 666 27.91 -50.64 7.25
N LEU A 667 29.25 -50.72 7.13
CA LEU A 667 30.18 -49.88 7.85
C LEU A 667 30.16 -48.41 7.35
N SER A 668 30.14 -48.19 6.03
CA SER A 668 30.04 -46.85 5.43
C SER A 668 28.73 -46.17 5.83
N PHE A 669 27.61 -46.91 5.79
CA PHE A 669 26.31 -46.43 6.25
C PHE A 669 26.34 -45.93 7.70
N ILE A 670 26.96 -46.68 8.63
CA ILE A 670 27.11 -46.25 10.02
C ILE A 670 27.93 -44.95 10.12
N GLY A 671 29.03 -44.84 9.37
CA GLY A 671 29.87 -43.64 9.34
C GLY A 671 29.10 -42.39 8.91
N GLU A 672 28.32 -42.48 7.83
CA GLU A 672 27.46 -41.40 7.35
C GLU A 672 26.33 -41.05 8.35
N PHE A 673 25.71 -42.07 8.96
CA PHE A 673 24.60 -41.91 9.88
C PHE A 673 25.03 -41.23 11.19
N ILE A 674 26.16 -41.63 11.77
CA ILE A 674 26.74 -40.96 12.96
C ILE A 674 27.16 -39.52 12.60
N GLY A 675 27.66 -39.30 11.39
CA GLY A 675 27.92 -37.96 10.85
C GLY A 675 26.67 -37.07 10.82
N LYS A 676 25.54 -37.59 10.32
CA LYS A 676 24.25 -36.88 10.32
C LYS A 676 23.77 -36.55 11.74
N ILE A 677 23.80 -37.50 12.67
CA ILE A 677 23.41 -37.27 14.08
C ILE A 677 24.25 -36.15 14.71
N ARG A 678 25.59 -36.17 14.56
CA ARG A 678 26.46 -35.11 15.09
C ARG A 678 26.22 -33.74 14.42
N THR A 679 25.75 -33.72 13.18
CA THR A 679 25.45 -32.49 12.41
C THR A 679 24.09 -31.88 12.78
N GLU A 680 23.06 -32.68 13.02
CA GLU A 680 21.75 -32.19 13.47
C GLU A 680 21.77 -31.76 14.95
N ALA A 681 22.47 -32.51 15.80
CA ALA A 681 22.66 -32.17 17.21
C ALA A 681 23.40 -30.85 17.45
N SER A 682 24.17 -30.36 16.46
CA SER A 682 24.84 -29.05 16.51
C SER A 682 23.98 -27.90 15.97
N GLN A 683 22.83 -28.17 15.33
CA GLN A 683 21.88 -27.14 14.89
C GLN A 683 20.77 -26.89 15.93
N ILE A 684 20.31 -27.93 16.63
CA ILE A 684 19.18 -27.83 17.58
C ILE A 684 19.70 -27.40 18.97
N ARG A 685 19.75 -26.08 19.19
CA ARG A 685 20.32 -25.41 20.39
C ARG A 685 19.68 -25.73 21.77
N LYS A 686 18.83 -26.75 21.91
CA LYS A 686 18.08 -27.03 23.16
C LYS A 686 18.37 -28.35 23.88
N ASP A 687 18.98 -29.35 23.25
CA ASP A 687 19.27 -30.65 23.89
C ASP A 687 20.73 -31.11 23.69
N LYS A 688 21.64 -30.63 24.54
CA LYS A 688 23.06 -31.07 24.58
C LYS A 688 23.24 -32.58 24.88
N TYR A 689 22.21 -33.28 25.38
CA TYR A 689 22.28 -34.69 25.77
C TYR A 689 22.68 -35.63 24.62
N MET A 690 22.28 -35.34 23.38
CA MET A 690 22.62 -36.17 22.21
C MET A 690 24.05 -35.96 21.67
N ALA A 691 24.74 -34.88 22.04
CA ALA A 691 26.12 -34.65 21.60
C ALA A 691 27.12 -35.65 22.19
N ASN A 692 26.83 -36.16 23.40
CA ASN A 692 27.72 -37.03 24.19
C ASN A 692 27.23 -38.50 24.29
N LEU A 693 26.29 -38.93 23.43
CA LEU A 693 25.80 -40.32 23.44
C LEU A 693 26.94 -41.30 23.11
N PRO A 694 27.30 -42.27 23.98
CA PRO A 694 28.34 -43.23 23.67
C PRO A 694 27.88 -44.22 22.59
N PHE A 695 28.71 -44.37 21.56
CA PHE A 695 28.55 -45.37 20.50
C PHE A 695 29.44 -46.58 20.81
N THR A 696 29.10 -47.76 20.29
CA THR A 696 29.98 -48.94 20.26
C THR A 696 29.83 -49.65 18.91
N LEU A 697 30.93 -49.86 18.19
CA LEU A 697 30.94 -50.55 16.90
C LEU A 697 31.11 -52.07 17.10
N ILE A 698 30.15 -52.87 16.60
CA ILE A 698 30.12 -54.33 16.75
C ILE A 698 30.18 -54.99 15.37
N LEU A 699 31.18 -55.85 15.16
CA LEU A 699 31.29 -56.67 13.96
C LEU A 699 30.44 -57.95 14.11
N ALA A 700 29.51 -58.16 13.17
CA ALA A 700 28.70 -59.37 13.07
C ALA A 700 29.43 -60.45 12.25
N ASN A 701 29.31 -61.70 12.66
CA ASN A 701 29.92 -62.84 11.97
C ASN A 701 29.12 -63.21 10.70
N GLN A 702 29.81 -63.35 9.56
CA GLN A 702 29.21 -63.87 8.32
C GLN A 702 29.19 -65.41 8.32
N ARG A 703 28.14 -66.01 7.73
CA ARG A 703 28.02 -67.47 7.65
C ARG A 703 28.78 -68.10 6.48
N ASP A 704 29.18 -67.30 5.48
CA ASP A 704 29.85 -67.79 4.29
C ASP A 704 31.36 -67.93 4.52
N SER A 705 31.85 -69.17 4.43
CA SER A 705 33.17 -69.59 4.92
C SER A 705 34.38 -69.17 4.06
N ILE A 706 34.22 -68.21 3.13
CA ILE A 706 35.28 -67.79 2.18
C ILE A 706 35.40 -66.24 2.08
N SER A 707 35.15 -65.53 3.17
CA SER A 707 35.28 -64.06 3.24
C SER A 707 36.75 -63.60 3.37
N LYS A 708 37.51 -63.66 2.26
CA LYS A 708 38.90 -63.14 2.16
C LYS A 708 39.08 -61.68 2.64
N ASN A 709 37.99 -60.91 2.69
CA ASN A 709 37.97 -59.51 3.06
C ASN A 709 37.75 -59.26 4.57
N LEU A 710 37.53 -60.29 5.41
CA LEU A 710 37.30 -60.11 6.85
C LEU A 710 38.42 -59.33 7.58
N PRO A 711 39.73 -59.53 7.29
CA PRO A 711 40.79 -58.72 7.89
C PRO A 711 40.74 -57.24 7.47
N ILE A 712 40.34 -56.97 6.23
CA ILE A 712 40.18 -55.61 5.70
C ILE A 712 39.00 -54.92 6.40
N LEU A 713 37.88 -55.63 6.55
CA LEU A 713 36.68 -55.13 7.22
C LEU A 713 36.93 -54.85 8.72
N ARG A 714 37.69 -55.72 9.41
CA ARG A 714 38.17 -55.48 10.78
C ARG A 714 39.03 -54.22 10.86
N HIS A 715 40.00 -54.07 9.96
CA HIS A 715 40.89 -52.91 9.96
C HIS A 715 40.14 -51.61 9.69
N GLN A 716 39.22 -51.58 8.71
CA GLN A 716 38.35 -50.43 8.44
C GLN A 716 37.40 -50.14 9.61
N GLY A 717 36.85 -51.17 10.26
CA GLY A 717 36.03 -51.04 11.46
C GLY A 717 36.77 -50.37 12.61
N GLN A 718 37.99 -50.83 12.89
CA GLN A 718 38.87 -50.23 13.90
C GLN A 718 39.28 -48.79 13.52
N GLN A 719 39.57 -48.51 12.24
CA GLN A 719 39.85 -47.14 11.79
C GLN A 719 38.66 -46.20 12.02
N LEU A 720 37.43 -46.64 11.71
CA LEU A 720 36.23 -45.85 11.96
C LEU A 720 35.99 -45.66 13.48
N ALA A 721 36.18 -46.71 14.27
CA ALA A 721 36.07 -46.65 15.73
C ALA A 721 37.05 -45.65 16.36
N ASN A 722 38.31 -45.69 15.92
CA ASN A 722 39.33 -44.73 16.33
C ASN A 722 38.97 -43.30 15.91
N LYS A 723 38.48 -43.11 14.67
CA LYS A 723 38.05 -41.80 14.15
C LYS A 723 36.84 -41.22 14.90
N LEU A 724 35.93 -42.08 15.37
CA LEU A 724 34.74 -41.69 16.13
C LEU A 724 34.98 -41.58 17.64
N GLN A 725 36.14 -42.08 18.12
CA GLN A 725 36.51 -42.25 19.53
C GLN A 725 35.52 -43.14 20.30
N CYS A 726 35.22 -44.32 19.77
CA CYS A 726 34.30 -45.29 20.39
C CYS A 726 34.90 -46.72 20.46
N PRO A 727 34.44 -47.59 21.38
CA PRO A 727 34.90 -48.97 21.44
C PRO A 727 34.57 -49.77 20.18
N PHE A 728 35.48 -50.68 19.80
CA PHE A 728 35.27 -51.69 18.76
C PHE A 728 35.19 -53.09 19.38
N VAL A 729 34.20 -53.86 18.98
CA VAL A 729 33.93 -55.22 19.45
C VAL A 729 33.97 -56.19 18.26
N ASP A 730 35.07 -56.95 18.17
CA ASP A 730 35.32 -57.94 17.13
C ASP A 730 34.61 -59.28 17.41
N VAL A 731 34.53 -60.16 16.42
CA VAL A 731 34.04 -61.54 16.51
C VAL A 731 35.10 -62.44 17.18
N PRO A 732 34.80 -63.14 18.30
CA PRO A 732 35.73 -64.05 18.96
C PRO A 732 36.17 -65.23 18.07
N ALA A 733 37.43 -65.65 18.24
CA ALA A 733 37.99 -66.79 17.53
C ALA A 733 37.25 -68.10 17.87
N GLY A 734 36.95 -68.91 16.85
CA GLY A 734 36.35 -70.25 17.00
C GLY A 734 34.82 -70.32 17.04
N THR A 735 34.11 -69.19 16.90
CA THR A 735 32.65 -69.15 17.06
C THR A 735 31.87 -69.33 15.74
N TYR A 736 31.29 -70.51 15.53
CA TYR A 736 30.33 -70.81 14.46
C TYR A 736 29.15 -71.62 15.08
N PRO A 737 27.86 -71.40 14.74
CA PRO A 737 27.32 -70.68 13.57
C PRO A 737 26.42 -69.46 13.90
N ARG A 738 26.48 -68.91 15.12
CA ARG A 738 25.74 -67.68 15.48
C ARG A 738 26.38 -66.43 14.85
N LYS A 739 25.55 -65.42 14.54
CA LYS A 739 25.99 -64.13 13.98
C LYS A 739 26.60 -63.20 15.04
N PHE A 740 26.15 -63.33 16.28
CA PHE A 740 26.64 -62.57 17.44
C PHE A 740 26.97 -63.55 18.58
N ASN A 741 27.84 -63.14 19.48
CA ASN A 741 28.18 -63.90 20.68
C ASN A 741 27.83 -63.11 21.95
N GLU A 742 27.37 -63.82 23.00
CA GLU A 742 27.14 -63.28 24.35
C GLU A 742 28.35 -62.47 24.87
N THR A 743 29.58 -62.90 24.59
CA THR A 743 30.79 -62.16 24.98
C THR A 743 30.90 -60.78 24.33
N GLN A 744 30.48 -60.64 23.05
CA GLN A 744 30.44 -59.35 22.36
C GLN A 744 29.37 -58.43 22.98
N ILE A 745 28.19 -58.99 23.29
CA ILE A 745 27.08 -58.27 23.92
C ILE A 745 27.51 -57.74 25.30
N LYS A 746 28.11 -58.61 26.14
CA LYS A 746 28.61 -58.23 27.47
C LYS A 746 29.74 -57.19 27.41
N GLN A 747 30.66 -57.30 26.44
CA GLN A 747 31.70 -56.30 26.22
C GLN A 747 31.12 -54.94 25.79
N ALA A 748 30.13 -54.93 24.89
CA ALA A 748 29.48 -53.70 24.44
C ALA A 748 28.67 -53.02 25.55
N LEU A 749 27.95 -53.80 26.37
CA LEU A 749 27.21 -53.30 27.53
C LEU A 749 28.14 -52.70 28.60
N ARG A 750 29.27 -53.36 28.91
CA ARG A 750 30.29 -52.80 29.81
C ARG A 750 30.81 -51.46 29.30
N GLY A 751 31.18 -51.35 28.02
CA GLY A 751 31.70 -50.09 27.46
C GLY A 751 30.73 -48.90 27.61
N VAL A 752 29.41 -49.12 27.49
CA VAL A 752 28.40 -48.08 27.75
C VAL A 752 28.31 -47.75 29.24
N LEU A 753 28.25 -48.76 30.12
CA LEU A 753 28.16 -48.56 31.57
C LEU A 753 29.42 -47.92 32.18
N GLU A 754 30.60 -48.24 31.65
CA GLU A 754 31.87 -47.60 32.00
C GLU A 754 31.93 -46.15 31.50
N SER A 755 31.44 -45.87 30.29
CA SER A 755 31.31 -44.49 29.78
C SER A 755 30.43 -43.62 30.69
N LEU A 756 29.34 -44.16 31.24
CA LEU A 756 28.48 -43.46 32.20
C LEU A 756 29.18 -43.21 33.55
N LYS A 757 30.02 -44.14 34.03
CA LYS A 757 30.80 -43.99 35.27
C LYS A 757 31.98 -43.01 35.12
N HIS A 758 32.69 -43.04 34.00
CA HIS A 758 33.79 -42.11 33.73
C HIS A 758 33.31 -40.66 33.52
N SER A 759 32.00 -40.44 33.29
CA SER A 759 31.38 -39.11 33.37
C SER A 759 31.20 -38.58 34.81
N LEU A 760 31.51 -39.38 35.84
CA LEU A 760 31.36 -39.04 37.26
C LEU A 760 32.70 -39.05 38.02
N ASP A 761 33.59 -40.02 37.75
CA ASP A 761 34.82 -40.26 38.53
C ASP A 761 35.97 -39.24 38.33
N VAL A 762 35.78 -38.17 37.54
CA VAL A 762 36.80 -37.10 37.33
C VAL A 762 36.69 -35.97 38.38
N VAL A 763 35.96 -36.20 39.48
CA VAL A 763 35.88 -35.27 40.62
C VAL A 763 36.30 -35.98 41.92
N SER A 764 37.53 -35.74 42.35
CA SER A 764 37.99 -36.13 43.68
C SER A 764 37.16 -35.45 44.77
N PRO A 765 36.75 -36.15 45.85
CA PRO A 765 35.95 -35.55 46.92
C PRO A 765 36.75 -34.47 47.67
N VAL A 766 36.25 -33.23 47.64
CA VAL A 766 36.83 -32.12 48.39
C VAL A 766 36.51 -32.29 49.89
N PRO A 767 37.50 -32.30 50.79
CA PRO A 767 37.25 -32.38 52.23
C PRO A 767 36.58 -31.10 52.75
N ALA A 768 35.73 -31.24 53.77
CA ALA A 768 34.82 -30.17 54.18
C ALA A 768 35.44 -29.13 55.13
N ASN A 769 34.99 -27.88 54.93
CA ASN A 769 35.01 -26.72 55.86
C ASN A 769 36.24 -25.80 55.93
N LYS A 770 35.97 -24.53 55.57
CA LYS A 770 36.63 -23.26 55.96
C LYS A 770 37.97 -22.89 55.29
N ASP A 771 38.19 -21.57 55.28
CA ASP A 771 39.37 -20.81 54.82
C ASP A 771 39.82 -21.00 53.36
N LEU A 772 38.99 -20.52 52.41
CA LEU A 772 39.28 -20.52 50.97
C LEU A 772 39.05 -19.17 50.25
N SER A 773 39.18 -18.03 50.93
CA SER A 773 38.84 -16.70 50.35
C SER A 773 39.89 -16.10 49.39
N GLU A 774 41.19 -16.40 49.57
CA GLU A 774 42.27 -15.60 48.96
C GLU A 774 42.98 -16.28 47.76
N ALA A 775 43.16 -15.54 46.66
CA ALA A 775 43.88 -16.01 45.48
C ALA A 775 45.41 -15.92 45.65
N ASP A 776 46.15 -16.92 45.17
CA ASP A 776 47.62 -16.92 45.23
C ASP A 776 48.23 -15.83 44.34
N LEU A 777 47.61 -15.56 43.19
CA LEU A 777 48.03 -14.57 42.19
C LEU A 777 46.80 -13.84 41.62
N ARG A 778 46.92 -12.54 41.35
CA ARG A 778 45.90 -11.71 40.68
C ARG A 778 46.47 -11.16 39.37
N ILE A 779 45.83 -11.46 38.25
CA ILE A 779 46.30 -11.13 36.90
C ILE A 779 45.17 -10.41 36.16
N VAL A 780 45.49 -9.30 35.48
CA VAL A 780 44.51 -8.56 34.67
C VAL A 780 44.78 -8.80 33.20
N MET A 781 43.76 -9.24 32.45
CA MET A 781 43.79 -9.32 31.00
C MET A 781 43.08 -8.10 30.39
N CYS A 782 43.77 -7.34 29.55
CA CYS A 782 43.23 -6.15 28.88
C CYS A 782 43.02 -6.43 27.39
N ALA A 783 41.88 -6.02 26.83
CA ALA A 783 41.61 -6.04 25.38
C ALA A 783 40.90 -4.75 24.93
N MET A 784 40.96 -4.38 23.65
CA MET A 784 40.35 -3.13 23.17
C MET A 784 38.88 -3.32 22.76
N CYS A 785 38.05 -2.33 23.11
CA CYS A 785 36.66 -2.23 22.63
C CYS A 785 36.63 -1.94 21.13
N GLY A 786 35.80 -2.68 20.39
CA GLY A 786 35.69 -2.58 18.93
C GLY A 786 36.71 -3.39 18.12
N ASP A 787 37.56 -4.21 18.77
CA ASP A 787 38.45 -5.11 18.03
C ASP A 787 37.67 -6.21 17.28
N PRO A 788 38.17 -6.67 16.11
CA PRO A 788 37.43 -7.56 15.21
C PRO A 788 37.35 -9.02 15.68
N PHE A 789 38.13 -9.43 16.68
CA PHE A 789 38.13 -10.80 17.21
C PHE A 789 37.06 -11.01 18.29
N SER A 790 36.54 -12.23 18.40
CA SER A 790 35.61 -12.58 19.48
C SER A 790 36.33 -12.67 20.83
N VAL A 791 35.71 -12.14 21.88
CA VAL A 791 36.16 -12.29 23.28
C VAL A 791 36.25 -13.77 23.68
N ASP A 792 35.42 -14.64 23.08
CA ASP A 792 35.50 -16.10 23.24
C ASP A 792 36.88 -16.67 22.87
N LEU A 793 37.56 -16.12 21.85
CA LEU A 793 38.87 -16.61 21.42
C LEU A 793 39.92 -16.46 22.54
N ILE A 794 39.90 -15.34 23.26
CA ILE A 794 40.86 -15.05 24.34
C ILE A 794 40.43 -15.61 25.71
N LEU A 795 39.15 -15.94 25.90
CA LEU A 795 38.65 -16.64 27.08
C LEU A 795 38.75 -18.17 26.98
N SER A 796 38.69 -18.73 25.76
CA SER A 796 38.77 -20.18 25.52
C SER A 796 39.97 -20.89 26.16
N PRO A 797 41.20 -20.32 26.25
CA PRO A 797 42.33 -20.98 26.90
C PRO A 797 42.15 -21.16 28.42
N PHE A 798 41.15 -20.51 29.01
CA PHE A 798 40.79 -20.62 30.42
C PHE A 798 39.47 -21.37 30.61
N LEU A 799 38.46 -21.10 29.77
CA LEU A 799 37.13 -21.72 29.87
C LEU A 799 37.12 -23.20 29.46
N ASP A 800 37.92 -23.62 28.47
CA ASP A 800 38.06 -25.03 28.09
C ASP A 800 38.89 -25.84 29.12
N SER A 801 39.49 -25.19 30.13
CA SER A 801 40.34 -25.86 31.11
C SER A 801 39.54 -26.54 32.24
N HIS A 802 39.91 -27.79 32.57
CA HIS A 802 39.24 -28.59 33.60
C HIS A 802 39.38 -28.05 35.03
N SER A 803 40.16 -26.97 35.23
CA SER A 803 40.42 -26.35 36.54
C SER A 803 39.92 -24.91 36.67
N CYS A 804 39.06 -24.47 35.75
CA CYS A 804 38.35 -23.19 35.82
C CYS A 804 37.12 -23.24 36.74
N SER A 805 36.83 -22.10 37.37
CA SER A 805 35.69 -21.88 38.26
C SER A 805 35.33 -20.40 38.31
N ALA A 806 34.11 -20.08 38.76
CA ALA A 806 33.68 -18.70 38.95
C ALA A 806 34.48 -18.02 40.08
N ALA A 807 34.72 -16.71 39.94
CA ALA A 807 35.16 -15.88 41.05
C ALA A 807 34.02 -15.65 42.07
N GLN A 808 34.31 -14.89 43.14
CA GLN A 808 33.35 -14.59 44.20
C GLN A 808 32.08 -13.90 43.64
N ALA A 809 30.92 -14.22 44.22
CA ALA A 809 29.64 -13.66 43.83
C ALA A 809 29.65 -12.12 43.87
N GLY A 810 29.53 -11.49 42.70
CA GLY A 810 29.67 -10.04 42.50
C GLY A 810 30.79 -9.66 41.51
N GLN A 811 31.81 -10.51 41.29
CA GLN A 811 32.86 -10.25 40.30
C GLN A 811 32.54 -10.82 38.91
N ASN A 812 31.67 -10.12 38.16
CA ASN A 812 31.17 -10.57 36.86
C ASN A 812 32.25 -10.72 35.76
N ASN A 813 33.44 -10.16 35.96
CA ASN A 813 34.57 -10.13 35.00
C ASN A 813 35.78 -11.00 35.41
N SER A 814 35.65 -11.81 36.47
CA SER A 814 36.76 -12.60 37.03
C SER A 814 36.52 -14.11 36.93
N LEU A 815 37.58 -14.85 36.59
CA LEU A 815 37.62 -16.31 36.62
C LEU A 815 38.75 -16.82 37.52
N MET A 816 38.55 -17.99 38.13
CA MET A 816 39.47 -18.62 39.08
C MET A 816 40.02 -19.92 38.50
N LEU A 817 41.34 -20.00 38.33
CA LEU A 817 42.06 -21.15 37.77
C LEU A 817 42.93 -21.83 38.81
N ASP A 818 42.70 -23.11 39.02
CA ASP A 818 43.61 -23.96 39.80
C ASP A 818 44.70 -24.55 38.87
N LYS A 819 45.95 -24.11 38.99
CA LYS A 819 47.06 -24.63 38.17
C LYS A 819 48.28 -24.99 39.02
N ILE A 820 48.98 -26.05 38.64
CA ILE A 820 50.26 -26.42 39.27
C ILE A 820 51.34 -25.54 38.66
N ILE A 821 52.01 -24.74 39.49
CA ILE A 821 53.11 -23.83 39.10
C ILE A 821 54.26 -24.07 40.08
N GLY A 822 55.42 -24.45 39.55
CA GLY A 822 56.47 -25.06 40.36
C GLY A 822 55.96 -26.34 41.04
N GLU A 823 56.24 -26.48 42.33
CA GLU A 823 55.93 -27.69 43.11
C GLU A 823 54.52 -27.70 43.74
N LYS A 824 53.69 -26.66 43.53
CA LYS A 824 52.40 -26.49 44.24
C LYS A 824 51.24 -26.15 43.30
N ARG A 825 50.06 -26.67 43.62
CA ARG A 825 48.77 -26.17 43.09
C ARG A 825 48.53 -24.77 43.66
N ARG A 826 48.21 -23.81 42.78
CA ARG A 826 48.00 -22.39 43.07
C ARG A 826 46.68 -21.93 42.44
N ARG A 827 46.00 -20.99 43.10
CA ARG A 827 44.73 -20.41 42.67
C ARG A 827 44.97 -19.05 42.03
N ILE A 828 44.83 -18.95 40.72
CA ILE A 828 45.05 -17.73 39.95
C ILE A 828 43.70 -17.07 39.69
N GLN A 829 43.55 -15.81 40.12
CA GLN A 829 42.46 -14.94 39.70
C GLN A 829 42.88 -14.26 38.39
N ILE A 830 42.11 -14.46 37.32
CA ILE A 830 42.24 -13.66 36.09
C ILE A 830 40.99 -12.80 35.96
N THR A 831 41.18 -11.49 35.94
CA THR A 831 40.12 -10.49 35.72
C THR A 831 40.28 -9.92 34.31
N ILE A 832 39.25 -10.06 33.47
CA ILE A 832 39.29 -9.69 32.05
C ILE A 832 38.52 -8.40 31.86
N LEU A 833 39.20 -7.36 31.37
CA LEU A 833 38.69 -6.00 31.26
C LEU A 833 39.00 -5.40 29.89
N SER A 834 38.30 -4.33 29.56
CA SER A 834 38.75 -3.41 28.53
C SER A 834 40.03 -2.67 28.98
N TYR A 835 40.79 -2.14 28.02
CA TYR A 835 41.87 -1.18 28.32
C TYR A 835 41.40 0.08 29.05
N HIS A 836 40.12 0.45 28.94
CA HIS A 836 39.59 1.65 29.59
C HIS A 836 39.22 1.38 31.05
N SER A 837 38.52 0.27 31.33
CA SER A 837 38.13 -0.11 32.70
C SER A 837 39.33 -0.57 33.56
N SER A 838 40.39 -1.11 32.94
CA SER A 838 41.64 -1.46 33.64
C SER A 838 42.50 -0.27 34.09
N ILE A 839 42.19 0.97 33.67
CA ILE A 839 42.88 2.19 34.15
C ILE A 839 42.54 2.46 35.63
N GLY A 840 41.28 2.23 36.04
CA GLY A 840 40.87 2.37 37.45
C GLY A 840 41.49 1.28 38.33
N VAL A 841 41.32 0.01 37.94
CA VAL A 841 41.82 -1.16 38.69
C VAL A 841 43.33 -1.09 38.96
N ARG A 842 44.12 -0.47 38.08
CA ARG A 842 45.57 -0.25 38.31
C ARG A 842 45.87 0.62 39.54
N LYS A 843 45.01 1.61 39.84
CA LYS A 843 45.20 2.54 40.96
C LYS A 843 44.68 1.94 42.26
N ASP A 844 43.52 1.27 42.20
CA ASP A 844 42.79 0.86 43.40
C ASP A 844 43.07 -0.60 43.85
N GLU A 845 43.59 -1.49 42.98
CA GLU A 845 43.81 -2.92 43.32
C GLU A 845 45.26 -3.41 43.13
N LEU A 846 45.63 -4.43 43.92
CA LEU A 846 46.90 -5.17 43.78
C LEU A 846 46.87 -6.10 42.55
N VAL A 847 47.65 -5.76 41.52
CA VAL A 847 47.85 -6.57 40.32
C VAL A 847 49.26 -7.16 40.27
N HIS A 848 49.36 -8.49 40.15
CA HIS A 848 50.64 -9.22 40.09
C HIS A 848 51.17 -9.40 38.66
N GLY A 849 50.35 -9.19 37.63
CA GLY A 849 50.76 -9.29 36.23
C GLY A 849 49.68 -8.86 35.25
N TYR A 850 50.08 -8.40 34.07
CA TYR A 850 49.18 -7.99 32.99
C TYR A 850 49.31 -8.89 31.75
N ILE A 851 48.18 -9.28 31.16
CA ILE A 851 48.12 -9.87 29.81
C ILE A 851 47.46 -8.85 28.87
N LEU A 852 48.24 -8.25 27.98
CA LEU A 852 47.76 -7.18 27.09
C LEU A 852 47.49 -7.75 25.70
N VAL A 853 46.21 -7.87 25.36
CA VAL A 853 45.72 -8.37 24.08
C VAL A 853 45.56 -7.22 23.10
N TYR A 854 46.03 -7.36 21.86
CA TYR A 854 45.74 -6.42 20.78
C TYR A 854 45.42 -7.12 19.47
N SER A 855 44.59 -6.49 18.64
CA SER A 855 44.34 -6.92 17.27
C SER A 855 45.50 -6.53 16.37
N ALA A 856 46.17 -7.51 15.76
CA ALA A 856 47.19 -7.24 14.75
C ALA A 856 46.59 -6.69 13.43
N LYS A 857 45.26 -6.56 13.33
CA LYS A 857 44.55 -5.99 12.18
C LYS A 857 44.10 -4.54 12.36
N ARG A 858 44.36 -3.92 13.52
CA ARG A 858 43.80 -2.61 13.90
C ARG A 858 44.82 -1.72 14.61
N LYS A 859 45.24 -0.62 13.99
CA LYS A 859 46.28 0.29 14.53
C LYS A 859 45.87 0.92 15.88
N ALA A 860 44.59 1.22 16.07
CA ALA A 860 44.04 1.69 17.35
C ALA A 860 44.33 0.76 18.54
N SER A 861 44.31 -0.57 18.31
CA SER A 861 44.55 -1.57 19.36
C SER A 861 46.00 -1.56 19.83
N MET A 862 46.95 -1.32 18.92
CA MET A 862 48.35 -1.07 19.28
C MET A 862 48.53 0.27 19.98
N GLY A 863 47.93 1.36 19.46
CA GLY A 863 48.02 2.69 20.09
C GLY A 863 47.57 2.67 21.56
N MET A 864 46.43 2.03 21.83
CA MET A 864 45.89 1.87 23.19
C MET A 864 46.81 1.02 24.09
N LEU A 865 47.42 -0.05 23.55
CA LEU A 865 48.40 -0.87 24.27
C LEU A 865 49.66 -0.06 24.64
N ARG A 866 50.20 0.76 23.72
CA ARG A 866 51.34 1.65 24.01
C ARG A 866 50.99 2.67 25.08
N ALA A 867 49.84 3.34 24.95
CA ALA A 867 49.34 4.31 25.91
C ALA A 867 49.25 3.68 27.32
N PHE A 868 48.61 2.51 27.41
CA PHE A 868 48.50 1.73 28.64
C PHE A 868 49.86 1.40 29.28
N LEU A 869 50.85 0.96 28.49
CA LEU A 869 52.20 0.61 28.96
C LEU A 869 52.99 1.79 29.55
N SER A 870 52.63 3.03 29.23
CA SER A 870 53.34 4.20 29.74
C SER A 870 53.29 4.33 31.27
N GLU A 871 52.28 3.74 31.95
CA GLU A 871 52.14 3.80 33.42
C GLU A 871 52.03 2.44 34.10
N VAL A 872 52.40 1.34 33.44
CA VAL A 872 52.64 0.07 34.12
C VAL A 872 53.99 0.13 34.86
N GLN A 873 54.03 -0.31 36.13
CA GLN A 873 55.28 -0.34 36.90
C GLN A 873 56.25 -1.38 36.33
N ASP A 874 57.52 -0.99 36.22
CA ASP A 874 58.69 -1.80 35.79
C ASP A 874 58.88 -3.14 36.53
N THR A 875 58.23 -3.31 37.68
CA THR A 875 58.28 -4.48 38.57
C THR A 875 57.25 -5.55 38.21
N ILE A 876 56.18 -5.18 37.49
CA ILE A 876 55.03 -6.04 37.19
C ILE A 876 55.26 -6.74 35.83
N PRO A 877 55.25 -8.09 35.77
CA PRO A 877 55.32 -8.82 34.51
C PRO A 877 54.20 -8.49 33.54
N VAL A 878 54.56 -8.46 32.25
CA VAL A 878 53.64 -8.26 31.14
C VAL A 878 53.79 -9.41 30.15
N GLN A 879 52.66 -9.86 29.61
CA GLN A 879 52.54 -10.77 28.48
C GLN A 879 51.76 -10.04 27.38
N LEU A 880 52.39 -9.74 26.25
CA LEU A 880 51.70 -9.22 25.07
C LEU A 880 51.11 -10.38 24.26
N VAL A 881 49.91 -10.18 23.71
CA VAL A 881 49.15 -11.19 22.98
C VAL A 881 48.57 -10.56 21.71
N ALA A 882 49.15 -10.90 20.55
CA ALA A 882 48.74 -10.37 19.26
C ALA A 882 47.73 -11.31 18.59
N VAL A 883 46.54 -10.82 18.23
CA VAL A 883 45.46 -11.64 17.64
C VAL A 883 45.33 -11.38 16.14
N THR A 884 45.31 -12.45 15.34
CA THR A 884 45.01 -12.44 13.90
C THR A 884 44.31 -13.76 13.49
N ASP A 885 43.87 -13.91 12.24
CA ASP A 885 43.04 -15.06 11.85
C ASP A 885 43.84 -16.29 11.41
N SER A 886 44.91 -16.09 10.64
CA SER A 886 45.80 -17.18 10.20
C SER A 886 47.28 -16.77 10.21
N GLN A 887 48.16 -17.77 10.02
CA GLN A 887 49.60 -17.53 9.83
C GLN A 887 49.94 -17.01 8.42
N ALA A 888 49.06 -17.16 7.43
CA ALA A 888 49.28 -16.61 6.08
C ALA A 888 49.12 -15.09 6.06
N ASP A 889 48.21 -14.54 6.87
CA ASP A 889 47.94 -13.10 7.02
C ASP A 889 49.22 -12.28 7.27
N PHE A 890 50.22 -12.85 7.95
CA PHE A 890 51.52 -12.22 8.24
C PHE A 890 52.41 -12.04 6.99
N PHE A 891 52.24 -12.89 5.98
CA PHE A 891 52.98 -12.82 4.71
C PHE A 891 52.21 -12.07 3.62
N GLU A 892 50.87 -12.01 3.72
CA GLU A 892 50.00 -11.39 2.72
C GLU A 892 49.64 -9.92 3.02
N ASN A 893 49.76 -9.46 4.28
CA ASN A 893 49.35 -8.12 4.69
C ASN A 893 50.45 -7.39 5.47
N GLU A 894 51.06 -6.37 4.84
CA GLU A 894 52.12 -5.55 5.42
C GLU A 894 51.70 -4.81 6.71
N ALA A 895 50.43 -4.41 6.87
CA ALA A 895 49.97 -3.76 8.10
C ALA A 895 49.85 -4.74 9.28
N ILE A 896 49.52 -6.00 9.01
CA ILE A 896 49.54 -7.07 10.03
C ILE A 896 50.98 -7.37 10.42
N LYS A 897 51.87 -7.51 9.42
CA LYS A 897 53.30 -7.71 9.60
C LYS A 897 53.97 -6.57 10.38
N GLU A 898 53.61 -5.32 10.13
CA GLU A 898 54.01 -4.12 10.89
C GLU A 898 53.62 -4.28 12.38
N LEU A 899 52.33 -4.45 12.67
CA LEU A 899 51.81 -4.53 14.04
C LEU A 899 52.26 -5.79 14.81
N MET A 900 52.53 -6.90 14.12
CA MET A 900 53.12 -8.11 14.71
C MET A 900 54.58 -7.87 15.11
N THR A 901 55.39 -7.32 14.20
CA THR A 901 56.82 -7.03 14.43
C THR A 901 56.99 -5.98 15.53
N GLU A 902 56.12 -4.97 15.57
CA GLU A 902 56.16 -3.92 16.59
C GLU A 902 55.84 -4.47 17.99
N GLY A 903 54.84 -5.35 18.12
CA GLY A 903 54.52 -5.97 19.41
C GLY A 903 55.64 -6.86 19.95
N GLU A 904 56.33 -7.60 19.07
CA GLU A 904 57.53 -8.36 19.46
C GLU A 904 58.69 -7.43 19.88
N HIS A 905 58.85 -6.28 19.22
CA HIS A 905 59.83 -5.26 19.59
C HIS A 905 59.53 -4.65 20.96
N ILE A 906 58.29 -4.22 21.21
CA ILE A 906 57.85 -3.67 22.50
C ILE A 906 58.03 -4.70 23.62
N ALA A 907 57.65 -5.97 23.37
CA ALA A 907 57.83 -7.04 24.35
C ALA A 907 59.31 -7.21 24.74
N THR A 908 60.20 -7.23 23.74
CA THR A 908 61.65 -7.29 23.94
C THR A 908 62.17 -6.07 24.70
N GLU A 909 61.68 -4.87 24.38
CA GLU A 909 62.12 -3.60 24.98
C GLU A 909 61.80 -3.49 26.49
N ILE A 910 60.65 -4.03 26.92
CA ILE A 910 60.19 -4.00 28.32
C ILE A 910 60.47 -5.31 29.07
N THR A 911 61.14 -6.29 28.44
CA THR A 911 61.39 -7.66 28.96
C THR A 911 60.12 -8.46 29.28
N ALA A 912 59.04 -8.19 28.55
CA ALA A 912 57.79 -8.94 28.56
C ALA A 912 57.88 -10.23 27.74
N LYS A 913 56.83 -11.06 27.84
CA LYS A 913 56.60 -12.19 26.92
C LYS A 913 55.76 -11.74 25.73
N PHE A 914 55.92 -12.39 24.57
CA PHE A 914 55.12 -12.18 23.36
C PHE A 914 54.45 -13.49 22.95
N THR A 915 53.26 -13.43 22.36
CA THR A 915 52.50 -14.61 21.89
C THR A 915 51.55 -14.20 20.77
N ALA A 916 51.51 -15.00 19.70
CA ALA A 916 50.63 -14.82 18.56
C ALA A 916 49.43 -15.77 18.62
N LEU A 917 48.21 -15.23 18.66
CA LEU A 917 46.98 -16.00 18.59
C LEU A 917 46.40 -16.01 17.17
N TYR A 918 46.07 -17.20 16.67
CA TYR A 918 45.50 -17.44 15.34
C TYR A 918 44.10 -18.03 15.45
N SER A 919 43.06 -17.27 15.07
CA SER A 919 41.63 -17.59 15.24
C SER A 919 41.24 -18.99 14.75
N LEU A 920 41.90 -19.51 13.71
CA LEU A 920 41.57 -20.79 13.06
C LEU A 920 42.26 -22.02 13.68
N SER A 921 43.07 -21.86 14.73
CA SER A 921 43.97 -22.93 15.22
C SER A 921 43.53 -23.57 16.55
N GLN A 922 43.56 -24.91 16.63
CA GLN A 922 43.11 -25.67 17.81
C GLN A 922 44.09 -25.65 18.99
N TYR A 923 45.40 -25.49 18.72
CA TYR A 923 46.45 -25.43 19.75
C TYR A 923 46.26 -24.30 20.77
N HIS A 924 45.52 -23.26 20.38
CA HIS A 924 45.39 -22.01 21.11
C HIS A 924 44.40 -22.07 22.27
N ARG A 925 43.58 -23.12 22.35
CA ARG A 925 42.68 -23.40 23.48
C ARG A 925 43.39 -23.95 24.73
N GLN A 926 44.73 -24.04 24.72
CA GLN A 926 45.52 -24.62 25.80
C GLN A 926 46.00 -23.56 26.78
N THR A 927 45.66 -23.72 28.06
CA THR A 927 46.16 -22.87 29.17
C THR A 927 47.68 -22.96 29.35
N GLU A 928 48.31 -23.94 28.70
CA GLU A 928 49.73 -24.24 28.69
C GLU A 928 50.56 -23.07 28.18
N VAL A 929 50.04 -22.31 27.21
CA VAL A 929 50.69 -21.14 26.59
C VAL A 929 51.10 -20.10 27.64
N PHE A 930 50.25 -19.84 28.64
CA PHE A 930 50.51 -18.83 29.68
C PHE A 930 51.40 -19.33 30.84
N THR A 931 51.81 -20.60 30.86
CA THR A 931 52.51 -21.19 32.02
C THR A 931 53.84 -20.49 32.33
N LEU A 932 54.60 -20.10 31.30
CA LEU A 932 55.88 -19.39 31.48
C LEU A 932 55.70 -17.97 32.05
N PHE A 933 54.58 -17.32 31.75
CA PHE A 933 54.22 -16.02 32.32
C PHE A 933 53.78 -16.17 33.78
N PHE A 934 52.97 -17.18 34.11
CA PHE A 934 52.55 -17.43 35.50
C PHE A 934 53.73 -17.76 36.42
N SER A 935 54.78 -18.42 35.94
CA SER A 935 56.03 -18.62 36.70
C SER A 935 56.78 -17.32 36.98
N ASP A 936 56.95 -16.45 35.97
CA ASP A 936 57.61 -15.14 36.13
C ASP A 936 56.85 -14.21 37.10
N VAL A 937 55.51 -14.26 37.05
CA VAL A 937 54.61 -13.59 38.02
C VAL A 937 54.80 -14.16 39.44
N LEU A 938 54.93 -15.48 39.60
CA LEU A 938 55.15 -16.11 40.90
C LEU A 938 56.53 -15.79 41.49
N GLU A 939 57.58 -15.75 40.67
CA GLU A 939 58.94 -15.37 41.10
C GLU A 939 59.00 -13.91 41.58
N LYS A 940 58.34 -12.99 40.87
CA LYS A 940 58.34 -11.56 41.20
C LYS A 940 57.29 -11.16 42.26
N LYS A 941 56.34 -12.03 42.60
CA LYS A 941 55.22 -11.78 43.53
C LYS A 941 55.61 -10.91 44.73
N HIS A 942 56.57 -11.37 45.54
CA HIS A 942 56.96 -10.71 46.78
C HIS A 942 57.54 -9.29 46.53
N THR A 943 58.21 -9.07 45.40
CA THR A 943 58.72 -7.74 45.02
C THR A 943 57.57 -6.79 44.68
N ILE A 944 56.54 -7.28 44.00
CA ILE A 944 55.35 -6.50 43.61
C ILE A 944 54.52 -6.13 44.84
N GLU A 945 54.25 -7.09 45.73
CA GLU A 945 53.50 -6.86 46.97
C GLU A 945 54.20 -5.83 47.87
N ASN A 946 55.52 -5.95 48.05
CA ASN A 946 56.31 -4.96 48.80
C ASN A 946 56.32 -3.58 48.11
N SER A 947 56.31 -3.51 46.77
CA SER A 947 56.21 -2.25 46.02
C SER A 947 54.85 -1.58 46.24
N TYR A 948 53.76 -2.35 46.11
CA TYR A 948 52.39 -1.88 46.30
C TYR A 948 52.12 -1.39 47.74
N LEU A 949 52.62 -2.11 48.75
CA LEU A 949 52.57 -1.68 50.15
C LEU A 949 53.39 -0.39 50.38
N SER A 950 54.52 -0.24 49.69
CA SER A 950 55.38 0.95 49.78
C SER A 950 54.79 2.18 49.09
N ASP A 951 54.00 2.02 48.02
CA ASP A 951 53.31 3.14 47.38
C ASP A 951 52.01 3.52 48.13
N ASN A 952 51.20 2.55 48.55
CA ASN A 952 49.99 2.81 49.35
C ASN A 952 50.28 3.56 50.66
N THR A 953 51.34 3.17 51.39
CA THR A 953 51.73 3.86 52.62
C THR A 953 52.12 5.33 52.35
N ARG A 954 52.71 5.62 51.19
CA ARG A 954 53.12 6.97 50.79
C ARG A 954 51.93 7.83 50.34
N GLU A 955 50.97 7.27 49.62
CA GLU A 955 49.73 8.00 49.29
C GLU A 955 48.90 8.25 50.55
N SER A 956 48.84 7.31 51.50
CA SER A 956 48.17 7.55 52.79
C SER A 956 48.84 8.65 53.64
N THR A 957 50.15 8.88 53.51
CA THR A 957 50.83 10.00 54.21
C THR A 957 50.64 11.36 53.53
N HIS A 958 50.06 11.40 52.33
CA HIS A 958 49.71 12.64 51.63
C HIS A 958 48.24 13.06 51.80
N GLN A 959 47.44 12.30 52.58
CA GLN A 959 46.03 12.64 52.89
C GLN A 959 45.75 12.73 54.41
N SER A 960 46.79 12.80 55.25
CA SER A 960 46.66 12.73 56.71
C SER A 960 47.05 14.02 57.45
N GLU A 961 46.55 15.16 56.97
CA GLU A 961 46.32 16.37 57.78
C GLU A 961 44.88 16.86 57.59
N ASP A 962 43.91 16.18 58.19
CA ASP A 962 43.05 16.84 59.18
C ASP A 962 42.36 15.84 60.13
N VAL A 963 41.89 16.32 61.29
CA VAL A 963 41.33 15.51 62.39
C VAL A 963 39.81 15.70 62.44
N PHE A 964 38.97 14.66 62.60
CA PHE A 964 38.48 14.18 63.90
C PHE A 964 37.82 12.78 63.85
N LEU A 965 37.96 12.05 64.96
CA LEU A 965 37.37 10.74 65.30
C LEU A 965 36.41 10.94 66.50
N PRO A 966 35.63 9.92 66.96
CA PRO A 966 34.86 8.89 66.23
C PRO A 966 33.46 8.65 66.89
N SER A 967 32.74 7.59 66.50
CA SER A 967 31.95 6.65 67.36
C SER A 967 30.60 6.21 66.75
N PRO A 968 30.06 5.03 67.12
CA PRO A 968 29.36 4.17 66.14
C PRO A 968 27.97 3.65 66.58
N ARG A 969 27.29 2.92 65.68
CA ARG A 969 26.58 1.66 65.99
C ARG A 969 26.03 0.92 64.75
N ASP A 970 25.63 -0.33 64.98
CA ASP A 970 25.28 -1.37 64.03
C ASP A 970 23.79 -1.37 63.57
N CYS A 971 23.48 -2.35 62.70
CA CYS A 971 22.17 -2.96 62.42
C CYS A 971 21.19 -2.33 61.39
N PHE A 972 21.07 -3.06 60.27
CA PHE A 972 19.84 -3.39 59.51
C PHE A 972 18.65 -3.87 60.40
N PRO A 973 17.41 -4.09 59.88
CA PRO A 973 16.63 -3.41 58.83
C PRO A 973 15.09 -3.28 59.12
N TYR A 974 14.30 -2.87 58.10
CA TYR A 974 12.86 -3.11 57.84
C TYR A 974 11.74 -2.19 58.43
N ASN A 975 10.91 -1.68 57.50
CA ASN A 975 9.47 -1.28 57.53
C ASN A 975 8.78 -0.73 58.80
N ASN A 976 8.26 0.52 58.73
CA ASN A 976 6.85 0.79 58.35
C ASN A 976 6.46 2.29 58.31
N TYR A 977 5.35 2.57 57.61
CA TYR A 977 4.53 3.80 57.51
C TYR A 977 3.92 4.28 58.88
N PRO A 978 3.27 5.48 58.99
CA PRO A 978 3.52 6.81 58.37
C PRO A 978 3.20 8.02 59.33
N ASP A 979 2.85 9.18 58.74
CA ASP A 979 1.94 10.28 59.20
C ASP A 979 2.48 11.64 59.73
N SER A 980 1.70 12.66 59.34
CA SER A 980 1.46 14.00 59.93
C SER A 980 2.42 15.20 59.68
N ASP A 981 2.13 15.90 58.57
CA ASP A 981 1.66 17.31 58.48
C ASP A 981 2.54 18.58 58.69
N ASP A 982 2.09 19.62 57.96
CA ASP A 982 2.26 21.10 58.05
C ASP A 982 3.63 21.81 57.83
N ASP A 983 3.78 22.33 56.60
CA ASP A 983 4.03 23.74 56.22
C ASP A 983 5.16 24.57 56.87
N THR A 984 6.06 25.11 56.01
CA THR A 984 6.00 26.54 55.62
C THR A 984 6.92 26.92 54.43
N GLU A 985 6.33 27.56 53.42
CA GLU A 985 6.84 28.48 52.36
C GLU A 985 8.19 28.28 51.60
N ALA A 986 8.23 28.79 50.35
CA ALA A 986 9.30 28.62 49.36
C ALA A 986 10.32 29.80 49.34
N LEU A 987 11.45 29.74 48.61
CA LEU A 987 11.62 30.01 47.16
C LEU A 987 13.13 29.91 46.80
N PRO A 988 13.58 29.93 45.52
CA PRO A 988 13.02 29.35 44.29
C PRO A 988 14.06 28.51 43.49
N PRO A 989 13.66 27.69 42.50
CA PRO A 989 14.59 26.99 41.60
C PRO A 989 14.99 27.85 40.38
N TYR A 990 16.28 27.84 40.02
CA TYR A 990 16.78 28.34 38.73
C TYR A 990 17.33 27.17 37.90
N SER A 991 16.73 26.92 36.73
CA SER A 991 17.27 26.06 35.67
C SER A 991 16.69 26.53 34.33
N PRO A 992 17.52 26.84 33.31
CA PRO A 992 17.04 27.38 32.04
C PRO A 992 16.51 26.30 31.07
N THR A 993 15.37 26.62 30.45
CA THR A 993 14.97 26.45 29.03
C THR A 993 15.83 25.50 28.17
N GLY A 994 15.29 24.53 27.40
CA GLY A 994 14.10 24.56 26.53
C GLY A 994 14.53 24.84 25.06
N ASP A 995 13.99 24.23 23.99
CA ASP A 995 12.75 23.44 23.81
C ASP A 995 12.89 22.30 22.76
N ASP A 996 11.80 21.55 22.52
CA ASP A 996 11.66 20.38 21.63
C ASP A 996 11.85 20.61 20.12
N VAL A 997 12.19 19.52 19.38
CA VAL A 997 11.39 19.07 18.21
C VAL A 997 11.25 17.53 18.21
N GLN A 998 10.04 17.06 17.91
CA GLN A 998 9.56 15.66 17.94
C GLN A 998 10.13 14.75 16.82
N LEU A 999 10.03 13.41 16.98
CA LEU A 999 9.44 12.53 15.93
C LEU A 999 9.13 11.07 16.41
N LEU A 1000 7.83 10.83 16.68
CA LEU A 1000 7.02 9.59 16.52
C LEU A 1000 7.40 8.21 17.17
N PRO A 1001 6.41 7.30 17.40
CA PRO A 1001 6.58 6.09 18.22
C PRO A 1001 6.45 4.73 17.48
N THR A 1002 6.72 3.64 18.20
CA THR A 1002 6.26 2.27 17.87
C THR A 1002 5.31 1.72 18.96
N PRO A 1003 4.43 0.72 18.68
CA PRO A 1003 3.21 0.49 19.46
C PRO A 1003 3.19 -0.80 20.32
N SER A 1004 2.48 -0.75 21.46
CA SER A 1004 2.00 -1.93 22.21
C SER A 1004 0.68 -1.68 22.98
N ASP A 1005 -0.14 -2.73 23.04
CA ASP A 1005 -1.30 -3.06 23.91
C ASP A 1005 -2.08 -2.02 24.77
N ARG A 1006 -3.33 -1.80 24.35
CA ARG A 1006 -4.60 -2.28 24.99
C ARG A 1006 -4.81 -2.23 26.52
N SER A 1007 -6.10 -1.95 26.84
CA SER A 1007 -6.87 -2.31 28.08
C SER A 1007 -6.75 -1.32 29.26
N ARG A 1008 -7.74 -1.13 30.16
CA ARG A 1008 -9.20 -1.51 30.21
C ARG A 1008 -9.91 -0.75 31.37
N TYR A 1009 -11.10 -0.15 31.12
CA TYR A 1009 -12.09 0.36 32.13
C TYR A 1009 -11.52 1.48 33.07
N ARG A 1010 -12.16 2.11 34.09
CA ARG A 1010 -13.55 2.28 34.66
C ARG A 1010 -13.58 3.70 35.36
N LEU A 1011 -14.54 4.25 36.14
CA LEU A 1011 -15.85 3.92 36.76
C LEU A 1011 -16.60 5.23 37.14
N ASP A 1012 -17.82 5.44 36.62
CA ASP A 1012 -19.04 6.09 37.18
C ASP A 1012 -18.87 7.38 38.06
N LEU A 1013 -19.84 7.99 38.78
CA LEU A 1013 -21.29 7.86 39.04
C LEU A 1013 -21.95 9.28 38.82
N GLU A 1014 -23.18 9.68 39.18
CA GLU A 1014 -24.39 9.12 39.85
C GLU A 1014 -25.64 9.98 39.46
N GLY A 1015 -26.85 9.66 39.95
CA GLY A 1015 -28.02 10.57 39.94
C GLY A 1015 -29.42 9.92 39.81
N ASN A 1016 -30.24 10.04 40.86
CA ASN A 1016 -31.62 9.54 41.04
C ASN A 1016 -32.66 10.01 39.96
N GLU A 1017 -33.91 9.51 39.82
CA GLU A 1017 -34.83 8.74 40.71
C GLU A 1017 -35.93 7.96 39.90
N TYR A 1018 -36.86 7.25 40.59
CA TYR A 1018 -37.99 6.44 40.04
C TYR A 1018 -39.36 6.98 40.56
N PRO A 1019 -40.58 6.43 40.25
CA PRO A 1019 -41.03 5.37 39.31
C PRO A 1019 -42.07 5.91 38.26
N ILE A 1020 -43.11 5.28 37.66
CA ILE A 1020 -43.89 4.00 37.81
C ILE A 1020 -44.62 3.62 36.48
N HIS A 1021 -45.24 2.42 36.44
CA HIS A 1021 -46.29 1.91 35.51
C HIS A 1021 -45.95 1.67 34.02
N SER A 1022 -46.59 0.76 33.26
CA SER A 1022 -47.23 -0.57 33.48
C SER A 1022 -47.69 -1.12 32.12
N THR A 1023 -47.60 -2.43 31.85
CA THR A 1023 -48.14 -3.09 30.63
C THR A 1023 -49.66 -3.40 30.76
N PRO A 1024 -50.36 -3.86 29.69
CA PRO A 1024 -50.63 -5.32 29.60
C PRO A 1024 -50.93 -5.96 28.21
N ASN A 1025 -50.58 -7.25 28.07
CA ASN A 1025 -51.33 -8.37 27.44
C ASN A 1025 -51.60 -8.38 25.90
N CYS A 1026 -51.88 -9.53 25.24
CA CYS A 1026 -52.37 -10.83 25.75
C CYS A 1026 -51.83 -12.10 25.04
N HIS A 1027 -52.12 -13.28 25.61
CA HIS A 1027 -51.88 -14.66 25.12
C HIS A 1027 -52.92 -15.06 24.00
N ASP A 1028 -52.95 -16.24 23.35
CA ASP A 1028 -52.89 -17.64 23.86
C ASP A 1028 -52.70 -18.76 22.79
N HIS A 1029 -52.88 -20.05 23.16
CA HIS A 1029 -52.47 -21.29 22.42
C HIS A 1029 -53.67 -22.29 22.17
N GLU A 1030 -53.61 -23.50 21.55
CA GLU A 1030 -52.58 -24.35 20.90
C GLU A 1030 -53.20 -25.39 19.90
N ARG A 1031 -52.39 -26.02 19.03
CA ARG A 1031 -52.46 -27.42 18.46
C ARG A 1031 -53.56 -27.96 17.47
N ASN A 1032 -53.04 -28.70 16.44
CA ASN A 1032 -53.39 -30.07 15.97
C ASN A 1032 -54.30 -30.43 14.72
N HIS A 1033 -53.76 -31.39 13.91
CA HIS A 1033 -54.38 -32.53 13.15
C HIS A 1033 -54.96 -32.48 11.68
N LYS A 1034 -54.20 -33.10 10.74
CA LYS A 1034 -54.51 -34.08 9.63
C LYS A 1034 -55.86 -34.09 8.79
N VAL A 1035 -55.82 -33.67 7.50
CA VAL A 1035 -55.82 -34.45 6.19
C VAL A 1035 -56.89 -35.60 5.94
N PRO A 1036 -57.50 -35.91 4.73
CA PRO A 1036 -57.53 -35.36 3.33
C PRO A 1036 -58.98 -35.18 2.64
N PRO A 1037 -59.32 -35.56 1.36
CA PRO A 1037 -59.71 -34.67 0.21
C PRO A 1037 -61.11 -34.96 -0.48
N PRO A 1038 -61.52 -34.36 -1.66
CA PRO A 1038 -61.22 -34.96 -3.01
C PRO A 1038 -61.32 -34.11 -4.34
N ILE A 1039 -60.39 -34.37 -5.29
CA ILE A 1039 -60.59 -34.55 -6.78
C ILE A 1039 -60.91 -33.35 -7.74
N LYS A 1040 -60.73 -33.56 -9.06
CA LYS A 1040 -60.50 -32.61 -10.20
C LYS A 1040 -61.63 -32.60 -11.26
N PRO A 1041 -61.52 -31.80 -12.36
CA PRO A 1041 -61.06 -32.39 -13.63
C PRO A 1041 -60.03 -31.57 -14.48
N LYS A 1042 -59.65 -32.13 -15.65
CA LYS A 1042 -58.77 -31.64 -16.76
C LYS A 1042 -59.49 -31.94 -18.11
N PRO A 1043 -59.01 -31.67 -19.35
CA PRO A 1043 -57.72 -31.12 -19.85
C PRO A 1043 -57.93 -29.85 -20.76
N VAL A 1044 -57.03 -29.42 -21.69
CA VAL A 1044 -56.68 -29.95 -23.04
C VAL A 1044 -55.29 -29.43 -23.51
N VAL A 1045 -54.62 -30.13 -24.44
CA VAL A 1045 -53.35 -29.72 -25.10
C VAL A 1045 -53.28 -30.18 -26.58
N PRO A 1046 -52.74 -29.35 -27.50
CA PRO A 1046 -51.91 -29.80 -28.64
C PRO A 1046 -50.54 -29.07 -28.64
N LYS A 1047 -49.38 -29.75 -28.60
CA LYS A 1047 -48.68 -30.56 -29.64
C LYS A 1047 -47.83 -29.77 -30.66
N THR A 1048 -46.55 -29.61 -30.31
CA THR A 1048 -45.33 -29.89 -31.12
C THR A 1048 -45.44 -30.08 -32.65
N ASN A 1049 -44.57 -29.42 -33.44
CA ASN A 1049 -43.48 -30.11 -34.21
C ASN A 1049 -42.56 -29.21 -35.10
N VAL A 1050 -41.24 -29.43 -34.96
CA VAL A 1050 -40.23 -29.65 -36.03
C VAL A 1050 -40.14 -28.71 -37.26
N LYS A 1051 -39.06 -27.90 -37.37
CA LYS A 1051 -37.91 -28.16 -38.29
C LYS A 1051 -36.73 -27.16 -38.14
N LYS A 1052 -35.53 -27.60 -38.58
CA LYS A 1052 -34.39 -26.74 -38.98
C LYS A 1052 -34.42 -26.54 -40.51
N LEU A 1053 -33.87 -25.43 -41.00
CA LEU A 1053 -33.39 -25.07 -42.37
C LEU A 1053 -33.39 -23.51 -42.44
N ASP A 1054 -32.55 -22.77 -43.17
CA ASP A 1054 -31.17 -22.97 -43.66
C ASP A 1054 -30.56 -21.58 -43.99
N PRO A 1055 -29.29 -21.26 -43.70
CA PRO A 1055 -28.80 -19.88 -43.73
C PRO A 1055 -28.30 -19.43 -45.12
N ASN A 1056 -29.18 -19.40 -46.14
CA ASN A 1056 -28.79 -19.01 -47.51
C ASN A 1056 -29.92 -18.36 -48.34
N LEU A 1057 -30.57 -17.31 -47.81
CA LEU A 1057 -31.69 -16.64 -48.51
C LEU A 1057 -31.61 -15.10 -48.48
N LEU A 1058 -30.40 -14.56 -48.72
CA LEU A 1058 -30.16 -13.10 -48.81
C LEU A 1058 -29.10 -12.69 -49.86
N LYS A 1059 -28.83 -13.54 -50.88
CA LYS A 1059 -27.88 -13.27 -51.99
C LYS A 1059 -28.26 -13.90 -53.35
N THR A 1060 -29.53 -13.82 -53.78
CA THR A 1060 -29.90 -14.25 -55.16
C THR A 1060 -30.99 -13.41 -55.85
N ILE A 1061 -31.04 -12.11 -55.55
CA ILE A 1061 -31.61 -11.10 -56.46
C ILE A 1061 -30.53 -10.03 -56.65
N GLU A 1062 -30.38 -9.53 -57.88
CA GLU A 1062 -29.39 -8.52 -58.29
C GLU A 1062 -27.89 -8.89 -58.17
N ALA A 1063 -27.51 -9.96 -58.89
CA ALA A 1063 -26.20 -9.98 -59.55
C ALA A 1063 -26.34 -9.25 -60.91
N GLY A 1064 -25.54 -8.19 -61.18
CA GLY A 1064 -25.96 -7.18 -62.18
C GLY A 1064 -24.90 -6.42 -63.01
N ILE A 1065 -23.60 -6.76 -62.97
CA ILE A 1065 -22.55 -6.23 -63.90
C ILE A 1065 -22.28 -4.70 -63.79
N GLY A 1066 -21.09 -4.15 -63.50
CA GLY A 1066 -19.76 -4.73 -63.34
C GLY A 1066 -18.79 -4.29 -64.45
N LYS A 1067 -17.93 -3.28 -64.20
CA LYS A 1067 -16.62 -3.07 -64.87
C LYS A 1067 -15.79 -1.93 -64.22
N ASN A 1068 -14.66 -2.30 -63.64
CA ASN A 1068 -13.50 -1.43 -63.35
C ASN A 1068 -12.55 -1.48 -64.56
N PRO A 1069 -11.66 -0.48 -64.82
CA PRO A 1069 -10.28 -0.66 -64.32
C PRO A 1069 -9.39 0.61 -64.10
N ARG A 1070 -8.70 0.61 -62.93
CA ARG A 1070 -7.23 0.83 -62.74
C ARG A 1070 -6.55 2.20 -63.00
N LYS A 1071 -5.71 2.57 -62.00
CA LYS A 1071 -4.35 3.21 -62.07
C LYS A 1071 -4.29 4.71 -62.49
N GLN A 1072 -3.27 5.51 -62.14
CA GLN A 1072 -2.23 5.49 -61.07
C GLN A 1072 -1.60 6.91 -60.91
N THR A 1073 -1.18 7.28 -59.69
CA THR A 1073 -0.06 8.19 -59.31
C THR A 1073 0.08 9.65 -59.84
N SER A 1074 0.56 10.53 -58.93
CA SER A 1074 1.64 11.54 -59.12
C SER A 1074 1.34 13.06 -59.25
N ARG A 1075 1.68 13.78 -58.16
CA ARG A 1075 2.41 15.08 -58.04
C ARG A 1075 1.82 16.44 -58.49
N VAL A 1076 1.92 17.36 -57.52
CA VAL A 1076 1.97 18.86 -57.51
C VAL A 1076 3.31 19.33 -58.14
N PRO A 1077 3.48 20.49 -58.85
CA PRO A 1077 3.30 21.86 -58.28
C PRO A 1077 2.93 23.07 -59.20
N LEU A 1078 2.57 24.20 -58.53
CA LEU A 1078 2.80 25.67 -58.73
C LEU A 1078 3.06 26.29 -60.14
N ALA A 1079 2.74 27.58 -60.44
CA ALA A 1079 2.16 28.72 -59.68
C ALA A 1079 1.75 29.94 -60.57
N HIS A 1080 1.23 31.01 -59.93
CA HIS A 1080 1.14 32.44 -60.33
C HIS A 1080 0.13 32.90 -61.43
N PRO A 1081 -0.27 34.20 -61.49
CA PRO A 1081 -0.22 35.29 -60.48
C PRO A 1081 -1.54 36.10 -60.30
N GLU A 1082 -1.49 37.11 -59.41
CA GLU A 1082 -2.14 38.45 -59.36
C GLU A 1082 -3.13 38.86 -60.50
N ASP A 1083 -4.23 39.64 -60.33
CA ASP A 1083 -4.79 40.44 -59.20
C ASP A 1083 -6.27 40.86 -59.54
N MET A 1084 -7.07 41.73 -58.87
CA MET A 1084 -6.89 42.74 -57.80
C MET A 1084 -8.21 43.05 -57.00
N ASP A 1085 -8.25 44.19 -56.29
CA ASP A 1085 -9.24 44.72 -55.30
C ASP A 1085 -10.38 45.62 -55.91
N PRO A 1086 -11.26 46.40 -55.18
CA PRO A 1086 -11.20 46.88 -53.77
C PRO A 1086 -12.49 46.90 -52.90
N SER A 1087 -12.31 46.99 -51.57
CA SER A 1087 -13.01 48.00 -50.72
C SER A 1087 -12.39 48.19 -49.32
N ASP A 1088 -11.73 49.33 -49.08
CA ASP A 1088 -11.22 49.78 -47.77
C ASP A 1088 -12.34 50.24 -46.80
N ASN A 1089 -12.14 50.11 -45.47
CA ASN A 1089 -11.45 51.19 -44.72
C ASN A 1089 -11.14 50.91 -43.23
N TYR A 1090 -10.27 51.76 -42.67
CA TYR A 1090 -9.65 51.63 -41.34
C TYR A 1090 -9.85 52.92 -40.48
N ALA A 1091 -8.98 53.14 -39.49
CA ALA A 1091 -9.15 54.04 -38.35
C ALA A 1091 -8.92 55.57 -38.57
N GLU A 1092 -9.24 56.33 -37.50
CA GLU A 1092 -8.73 57.65 -37.06
C GLU A 1092 -8.74 58.92 -37.95
N PRO A 1093 -9.30 60.01 -37.40
CA PRO A 1093 -8.70 61.37 -37.48
C PRO A 1093 -8.76 62.16 -36.12
N ILE A 1094 -8.02 63.25 -35.81
CA ILE A 1094 -6.84 63.96 -36.40
C ILE A 1094 -6.31 65.05 -35.40
N ASP A 1095 -5.17 65.71 -35.71
CA ASP A 1095 -4.65 67.01 -35.17
C ASP A 1095 -4.00 67.09 -33.74
N THR A 1096 -3.01 67.97 -33.42
CA THR A 1096 -2.31 69.07 -34.16
C THR A 1096 -0.87 69.41 -33.63
N ILE A 1097 0.00 69.99 -34.51
CA ILE A 1097 0.98 71.12 -34.29
C ILE A 1097 2.42 70.97 -33.64
N PHE A 1098 3.45 71.17 -34.50
CA PHE A 1098 4.73 71.99 -34.42
C PHE A 1098 6.00 71.74 -33.52
N LYS A 1099 7.15 71.57 -34.23
CA LYS A 1099 8.47 72.29 -34.21
C LYS A 1099 9.53 72.29 -33.04
N GLN A 1100 10.73 71.79 -33.39
CA GLN A 1100 12.11 72.41 -33.35
C GLN A 1100 12.89 72.81 -32.06
N LYS A 1101 14.09 72.17 -31.91
CA LYS A 1101 15.47 72.77 -31.80
C LYS A 1101 15.98 73.46 -30.51
N GLY A 1102 17.07 72.94 -29.89
CA GLY A 1102 18.06 73.78 -29.15
C GLY A 1102 18.99 73.16 -28.05
N TYR A 1103 20.32 73.21 -28.28
CA TYR A 1103 21.45 73.64 -27.40
C TYR A 1103 21.80 73.09 -25.98
N SER A 1104 23.12 72.80 -25.81
CA SER A 1104 24.11 73.00 -24.70
C SER A 1104 23.87 72.63 -23.21
N ASP A 1105 24.74 71.73 -22.72
CA ASP A 1105 25.83 71.89 -21.70
C ASP A 1105 25.78 72.85 -20.46
N GLU A 1106 26.55 72.40 -19.43
CA GLU A 1106 27.06 73.03 -18.19
C GLU A 1106 26.09 73.48 -17.06
N ILE A 1107 26.38 73.07 -15.79
CA ILE A 1107 26.78 73.96 -14.65
C ILE A 1107 27.02 73.18 -13.31
N TYR A 1108 27.86 73.80 -12.48
CA TYR A 1108 28.62 73.44 -11.27
C TYR A 1108 27.92 72.96 -9.95
N VAL A 1109 28.58 71.98 -9.28
CA VAL A 1109 29.22 71.99 -7.91
C VAL A 1109 28.44 72.28 -6.59
N VAL A 1110 28.45 71.26 -5.69
CA VAL A 1110 28.89 71.14 -4.25
C VAL A 1110 28.79 72.34 -3.25
N PRO A 1111 28.42 72.05 -1.98
CA PRO A 1111 29.27 72.34 -0.77
C PRO A 1111 29.51 71.04 0.08
N ASP A 1112 30.69 70.67 0.62
CA ASP A 1112 31.67 71.27 1.57
C ASP A 1112 31.52 70.69 3.01
N ASP A 1113 32.55 70.45 3.85
CA ASP A 1113 34.02 70.60 3.72
C ASP A 1113 34.82 69.73 4.76
N SER A 1114 36.10 69.46 4.47
CA SER A 1114 37.24 69.22 5.42
C SER A 1114 37.35 67.85 6.16
N GLN A 1115 38.53 67.26 6.49
CA GLN A 1115 39.94 67.73 6.56
C GLN A 1115 41.03 66.68 6.17
N ASN A 1116 42.01 67.13 5.35
CA ASN A 1116 43.48 66.89 5.39
C ASN A 1116 44.18 65.51 5.19
N ARG A 1117 45.50 65.60 4.91
CA ARG A 1117 46.47 64.57 4.43
C ARG A 1117 47.82 64.70 5.18
N ILE A 1118 48.77 63.72 5.04
CA ILE A 1118 50.14 63.92 4.46
C ILE A 1118 51.09 62.67 4.55
N LYS A 1119 51.35 62.04 3.38
CA LYS A 1119 52.62 61.62 2.73
C LYS A 1119 53.93 61.18 3.48
N ILE A 1120 54.58 60.13 2.90
CA ILE A 1120 56.06 59.92 2.66
C ILE A 1120 56.89 59.46 3.91
N ARG A 1121 57.85 58.49 3.89
CA ARG A 1121 58.95 58.10 2.95
C ARG A 1121 59.52 56.66 3.16
N ASN A 1122 60.35 56.17 2.22
CA ASN A 1122 61.21 54.97 2.35
C ASN A 1122 62.35 55.12 3.40
N SER A 1123 62.89 53.98 3.87
CA SER A 1123 64.33 53.78 4.16
C SER A 1123 64.74 52.31 3.97
N PHE A 1124 66.05 52.03 3.92
CA PHE A 1124 66.70 50.73 3.62
C PHE A 1124 67.89 50.52 4.60
N VAL A 1125 68.57 49.36 4.53
CA VAL A 1125 69.89 49.04 5.17
C VAL A 1125 69.74 48.69 6.68
N ASN A 1126 70.35 47.64 7.25
CA ASN A 1126 71.66 47.02 6.96
C ASN A 1126 71.76 45.48 7.17
N ASN A 1127 72.87 44.90 6.70
CA ASN A 1127 73.35 43.54 6.98
C ASN A 1127 74.23 43.48 8.25
N THR A 1128 74.37 42.26 8.83
CA THR A 1128 75.66 41.77 9.37
C THR A 1128 75.76 40.25 9.32
N GLN A 1129 76.98 39.72 9.22
CA GLN A 1129 77.34 38.28 9.20
C GLN A 1129 77.96 37.87 10.56
N GLY A 1130 78.22 36.57 10.79
CA GLY A 1130 79.21 36.15 11.81
C GLY A 1130 78.92 34.83 12.55
N ASP A 1131 79.18 33.70 11.89
CA ASP A 1131 80.07 32.59 12.30
C ASP A 1131 80.18 32.06 13.77
N GLU A 1132 80.35 30.72 13.80
CA GLU A 1132 81.21 29.90 14.68
C GLU A 1132 80.88 29.53 16.15
N GLU A 1133 80.71 28.21 16.30
CA GLU A 1133 81.34 27.28 17.27
C GLU A 1133 81.06 27.25 18.80
N ASN A 1134 81.10 25.99 19.28
CA ASN A 1134 81.39 25.49 20.63
C ASN A 1134 80.46 25.84 21.79
N GLY A 1135 80.16 24.81 22.60
CA GLY A 1135 79.52 24.95 23.91
C GLY A 1135 80.35 24.25 24.99
N PHE A 1136 79.94 24.38 26.26
CA PHE A 1136 80.32 23.44 27.32
C PHE A 1136 79.30 23.45 28.48
N SER A 1137 79.38 22.43 29.32
CA SER A 1137 78.45 22.09 30.40
C SER A 1137 78.67 22.87 31.70
N ASP A 1138 77.59 23.16 32.44
CA ASP A 1138 77.35 22.85 33.87
C ASP A 1138 76.07 23.57 34.35
N ARG A 1139 75.36 23.27 35.44
CA ARG A 1139 75.13 22.11 36.34
C ARG A 1139 74.12 22.62 37.40
N THR A 1140 73.50 21.69 38.14
CA THR A 1140 72.83 21.90 39.44
C THR A 1140 71.64 22.88 39.55
N SER A 1141 70.46 22.30 39.77
CA SER A 1141 69.80 22.38 41.09
C SER A 1141 69.05 21.07 41.37
N LYS A 1142 68.64 20.83 42.62
CA LYS A 1142 67.89 19.62 43.05
C LYS A 1142 66.55 20.04 43.66
N SER A 1143 65.49 19.28 43.39
CA SER A 1143 64.68 18.56 44.39
C SER A 1143 63.17 18.50 44.08
N HIS A 1144 62.75 17.48 43.34
CA HIS A 1144 61.43 16.86 43.53
C HIS A 1144 61.59 15.33 43.53
N GLY A 1145 60.79 14.64 44.34
CA GLY A 1145 60.84 13.19 44.50
C GLY A 1145 60.03 12.48 43.41
N GLU A 1146 60.49 12.54 42.16
CA GLU A 1146 59.79 11.94 41.03
C GLU A 1146 59.49 10.44 41.26
N ARG A 1147 58.24 10.02 40.97
CA ARG A 1147 57.94 8.62 40.65
C ARG A 1147 58.87 8.22 39.50
N ARG A 1148 59.64 7.14 39.66
CA ARG A 1148 60.46 6.61 38.55
C ARG A 1148 59.53 6.30 37.37
N PRO A 1149 59.71 6.94 36.20
CA PRO A 1149 58.92 6.58 35.02
C PRO A 1149 59.18 5.12 34.65
N SER A 1150 58.21 4.46 34.04
CA SER A 1150 58.47 3.15 33.44
C SER A 1150 59.56 3.26 32.38
N LYS A 1151 60.33 2.19 32.18
CA LYS A 1151 61.28 2.06 31.05
C LYS A 1151 60.59 2.41 29.74
N TYR A 1152 59.31 2.07 29.60
CA TYR A 1152 58.51 2.43 28.44
C TYR A 1152 58.33 3.95 28.32
N LYS A 1153 57.82 4.67 29.33
CA LYS A 1153 57.56 6.14 29.27
C LYS A 1153 58.83 6.98 29.05
N TYR A 1154 60.01 6.47 29.39
CA TYR A 1154 61.30 7.10 29.06
C TYR A 1154 61.75 6.80 27.62
N LYS A 1155 61.69 5.54 27.18
CA LYS A 1155 62.14 5.14 25.83
C LYS A 1155 61.14 5.54 24.74
N SER A 1156 59.83 5.49 24.99
CA SER A 1156 58.78 5.86 24.04
C SER A 1156 58.87 7.33 23.61
N LYS A 1157 59.19 8.25 24.53
CA LYS A 1157 59.53 9.66 24.20
C LYS A 1157 60.73 9.77 23.23
N THR A 1158 61.64 8.80 23.26
CA THR A 1158 62.79 8.70 22.35
C THR A 1158 62.44 7.98 21.03
N LEU A 1159 61.38 7.18 21.01
CA LEU A 1159 60.81 6.60 19.80
C LEU A 1159 59.91 7.60 19.06
N PHE A 1160 59.10 8.41 19.75
CA PHE A 1160 58.22 9.41 19.14
C PHE A 1160 58.96 10.47 18.33
N SER A 1161 60.12 10.93 18.81
CA SER A 1161 60.98 11.86 18.06
C SER A 1161 61.56 11.23 16.80
N LYS A 1162 61.80 9.90 16.80
CA LYS A 1162 62.23 9.14 15.62
C LYS A 1162 61.06 8.81 14.68
N ALA A 1163 59.89 8.46 15.20
CA ALA A 1163 58.68 8.21 14.42
C ALA A 1163 58.27 9.45 13.60
N LYS A 1164 58.30 10.64 14.20
CA LYS A 1164 58.13 11.94 13.50
C LYS A 1164 59.13 12.18 12.35
N SER A 1165 60.26 11.45 12.31
CA SER A 1165 61.22 11.48 11.20
C SER A 1165 60.99 10.38 10.14
N TYR A 1166 60.37 9.26 10.50
CA TYR A 1166 60.04 8.16 9.58
C TYR A 1166 58.78 8.45 8.76
N TYR A 1167 57.69 8.85 9.41
CA TYR A 1167 56.45 9.27 8.73
C TYR A 1167 56.70 10.41 7.73
N ARG A 1168 57.64 11.32 8.05
CA ARG A 1168 58.01 12.44 7.16
C ARG A 1168 58.80 12.01 5.91
N ARG A 1169 59.25 10.76 5.80
CA ARG A 1169 59.88 10.19 4.59
C ARG A 1169 58.92 9.35 3.75
N THR A 1170 58.05 8.55 4.39
CA THR A 1170 57.07 7.73 3.64
C THR A 1170 56.00 8.57 2.94
N HIS A 1171 55.85 9.85 3.28
CA HIS A 1171 54.95 10.78 2.61
C HIS A 1171 55.63 11.78 1.66
N SER A 1172 56.96 11.79 1.51
CA SER A 1172 57.63 12.60 0.46
C SER A 1172 57.62 11.90 -0.90
N ASP A 1173 57.79 10.59 -0.91
CA ASP A 1173 58.07 9.82 -2.14
C ASP A 1173 56.79 9.45 -2.94
N ALA A 1174 55.66 10.07 -2.59
CA ALA A 1174 54.33 9.85 -3.18
C ALA A 1174 53.72 11.11 -3.81
N SER A 1175 54.50 12.18 -3.99
CA SER A 1175 54.05 13.45 -4.55
C SER A 1175 55.14 14.16 -5.35
N ASP A 1176 55.29 13.82 -6.64
CA ASP A 1176 55.61 14.78 -7.70
C ASP A 1176 55.31 14.21 -9.11
N ASP A 1177 54.96 15.12 -10.03
CA ASP A 1177 54.86 14.99 -11.50
C ASP A 1177 53.95 13.89 -12.15
N GLU A 1178 52.67 14.24 -12.35
CA GLU A 1178 52.08 14.12 -13.70
C GLU A 1178 52.15 15.49 -14.41
N ALA A 1179 52.88 15.58 -15.53
CA ALA A 1179 52.95 16.78 -16.36
C ALA A 1179 53.03 16.46 -17.86
N PHE A 1180 51.87 16.31 -18.52
CA PHE A 1180 51.81 16.08 -19.97
C PHE A 1180 52.23 17.31 -20.78
N THR A 1181 53.24 17.15 -21.64
CA THR A 1181 53.45 18.04 -22.80
C THR A 1181 53.68 17.25 -24.08
N THR A 1182 53.07 17.70 -25.18
CA THR A 1182 53.08 16.97 -26.47
C THR A 1182 54.05 17.58 -27.47
N SER A 1183 54.95 16.80 -28.09
CA SER A 1183 55.18 16.90 -29.56
C SER A 1183 56.13 15.85 -30.19
N LYS A 1184 55.64 15.30 -31.32
CA LYS A 1184 56.35 15.00 -32.59
C LYS A 1184 57.75 14.33 -32.60
N THR A 1185 57.71 13.06 -33.02
CA THR A 1185 58.57 12.44 -34.08
C THR A 1185 60.07 12.20 -33.86
N LYS A 1186 60.49 10.93 -33.95
CA LYS A 1186 61.15 10.37 -35.17
C LYS A 1186 61.28 8.84 -35.14
N ARG A 1187 61.43 8.23 -36.34
CA ARG A 1187 61.71 6.79 -36.54
C ARG A 1187 63.21 6.51 -36.54
N LYS A 1188 63.60 5.32 -36.02
CA LYS A 1188 64.59 4.33 -36.55
C LYS A 1188 65.59 3.82 -35.50
N GLY A 1189 65.58 2.50 -35.28
CA GLY A 1189 66.57 1.66 -34.61
C GLY A 1189 66.17 0.20 -34.86
N ARG A 1190 67.10 -0.75 -35.07
CA ARG A 1190 66.76 -2.06 -35.70
C ARG A 1190 67.72 -3.19 -35.29
N HIS A 1191 67.16 -4.39 -35.09
CA HIS A 1191 67.84 -5.69 -34.93
C HIS A 1191 68.70 -5.88 -33.67
N ARG A 1192 68.94 -7.09 -33.14
CA ARG A 1192 68.49 -8.49 -33.43
C ARG A 1192 68.31 -9.15 -32.04
N GLY A 1193 67.33 -9.99 -31.74
CA GLY A 1193 67.06 -11.31 -32.35
C GLY A 1193 67.84 -12.39 -31.58
N SER A 1194 67.28 -13.52 -31.16
CA SER A 1194 65.90 -14.04 -31.26
C SER A 1194 65.74 -15.25 -30.29
N GLU A 1195 64.78 -16.19 -30.29
CA GLU A 1195 63.72 -16.66 -31.24
C GLU A 1195 62.65 -17.49 -30.47
N GLU A 1196 61.55 -17.84 -31.16
CA GLU A 1196 60.48 -18.85 -30.86
C GLU A 1196 59.41 -18.63 -29.76
N ASP A 1197 58.16 -18.84 -30.19
CA ASP A 1197 56.85 -18.86 -29.52
C ASP A 1197 56.17 -20.18 -29.98
N PRO A 1198 55.21 -20.79 -29.26
CA PRO A 1198 53.82 -20.54 -29.67
C PRO A 1198 52.77 -20.56 -28.54
N LEU A 1199 52.06 -19.45 -28.39
CA LEU A 1199 50.68 -19.41 -27.91
C LEU A 1199 49.75 -20.22 -28.85
N LEU A 1200 48.61 -20.70 -28.32
CA LEU A 1200 47.29 -20.12 -28.63
C LEU A 1200 46.11 -20.92 -28.05
N SER A 1201 45.11 -20.19 -27.55
CA SER A 1201 43.73 -20.67 -27.36
C SER A 1201 42.95 -20.62 -28.69
N PRO A 1202 41.78 -21.27 -28.78
CA PRO A 1202 40.59 -20.44 -29.00
C PRO A 1202 39.27 -20.95 -28.38
N VAL A 1203 38.55 -19.98 -27.78
CA VAL A 1203 37.15 -19.54 -28.05
C VAL A 1203 36.08 -20.56 -28.53
N GLU A 1204 34.89 -20.44 -27.95
CA GLU A 1204 33.65 -21.19 -28.24
C GLU A 1204 33.01 -20.94 -29.63
N THR A 1205 32.12 -21.84 -30.06
CA THR A 1205 30.86 -21.46 -30.75
C THR A 1205 29.82 -22.59 -30.75
N TRP A 1206 28.53 -22.26 -30.86
CA TRP A 1206 27.41 -23.21 -30.78
C TRP A 1206 27.16 -24.06 -32.03
N LYS A 1207 26.78 -25.33 -31.84
CA LYS A 1207 25.47 -25.91 -32.25
C LYS A 1207 25.33 -27.37 -31.77
N GLY A 1208 24.13 -27.76 -31.33
CA GLY A 1208 23.82 -29.12 -30.84
C GLY A 1208 23.10 -30.00 -31.88
N GLY A 1209 22.74 -31.24 -31.51
CA GLY A 1209 21.98 -32.09 -32.43
C GLY A 1209 21.83 -33.59 -32.14
N GLN A 1210 21.58 -34.02 -30.89
CA GLN A 1210 20.75 -35.20 -30.58
C GLN A 1210 20.34 -35.23 -29.11
#